data_AF-A0A2E5X294-F1
#
_entry.id   AF-A0A2E5X294-F1
#
_cell.length_a   1.000
_cell.length_b   1.000
_cell.length_c   1.000
_cell.angle_alpha   90.00
_cell.angle_beta   90.00
_cell.angle_gamma   90.00
#
_symmetry.space_group_name_H-M   'P 1'
#
loop_
_entity.id
_entity.type
_entity.pdbx_description
1 polymer ?
#
loop_
_entity_poly.entity_id
_entity_poly.type
_entity_poly.pdbx_seq_one_letter_code
_entity_poly.pdbx_strand_id
1 'polypeptide(L)'
;MVILALLVVGQGVGVLIGAALRNELGDRAWMLAGFTLFAALYLWTARDSVLAFFRSMHTGVALVTWSAVAVCAGVLVPQIDGFEDPEQRVTAVNYEEQYADFRAAEGYFFYHLLHLYGLGMPAGQVPEAVAGGLDKFSRLYGKEEGDNRRRQMATSFASGPKMAEIAEFTARHDGAFRGFFDLATTLELNRAYKSSWFATLLFLLSVCVGLNTFRGPPRKWLGARKLGGTVTHVGLVAMLIGGGLSKLQSERGIMHMDLRDGPKNEYFRYYDSAKRSVMPFWLKLDRFARKEWKQLEVHFPSEGLTSTPPTYTLWPGRELELDYVDDGAGGQRPDLRLGVLELAESARVAAPDVREAGSADGSQALGPLAKLTLTLPAEEVDHVDAPGSGHDHGPQEMPVFLAPAGQNAHFFDPGWGFRVMAHHGAGPVEGLFPVDDGRAPLLGELSLRVDLAGDVVPRTVPIHLGETVQAPGGFSVTVERAVPNFRLEEGREARDERPLAEVRPDNPGLWVSITGPGQATGSKAADETGEPERRLVLEALDPEETGLQDNYQHEGLVLNFRWSRWNAPGPPRFVLDWSGGNGRLVGEDGTIHEVRLERDLDLPGSSRVTPLGFFDNAVLERSIEFLPTQGAGDGVDDSFYARGARGLTLEVTRHPGTDEEQKSQVRLASSSDYLANWWPSPDERFALRFFENTRVMPFEWRSILSVWQRGAQGEFAQIDLGPPVKREIRVNDYFQHRGYRFFQTNADPSYPTYSGIGVVYDPGIPLVIFGMYTIIVGTVLAFLLWPLTRPARRTGKENGGPA
;
A
#
# COMPACT_ATOMS: atom_id res chain seq x y z
N MET A 1 -4.13 12.99 46.88
CA MET A 1 -3.36 12.01 47.67
C MET A 1 -4.00 10.63 47.69
N VAL A 2 -5.20 10.41 48.26
CA VAL A 2 -5.80 9.06 48.32
C VAL A 2 -5.99 8.42 46.93
N ILE A 3 -6.55 9.16 45.96
CA ILE A 3 -6.72 8.67 44.58
C ILE A 3 -5.36 8.28 43.98
N LEU A 4 -4.34 9.14 44.13
CA LEU A 4 -2.98 8.87 43.65
C LEU A 4 -2.38 7.59 44.27
N ALA A 5 -2.53 7.39 45.57
CA ALA A 5 -2.09 6.17 46.24
C ALA A 5 -2.82 4.92 45.68
N LEU A 6 -4.13 5.02 45.44
CA LEU A 6 -4.90 3.94 44.82
C LEU A 6 -4.47 3.65 43.39
N LEU A 7 -4.04 4.66 42.62
CA LEU A 7 -3.50 4.46 41.27
C LEU A 7 -2.18 3.69 41.30
N VAL A 8 -1.27 4.03 42.21
CA VAL A 8 0.02 3.32 42.39
C VAL A 8 -0.22 1.87 42.81
N VAL A 9 -1.12 1.65 43.79
CA VAL A 9 -1.50 0.30 44.22
C VAL A 9 -2.16 -0.47 43.07
N GLY A 10 -3.09 0.17 42.36
CA GLY A 10 -3.78 -0.44 41.22
C GLY A 10 -2.84 -0.82 40.07
N GLN A 11 -1.80 -0.02 39.81
CA GLN A 11 -0.74 -0.37 38.87
C GLN A 11 -0.05 -1.68 39.29
N GLY A 12 0.42 -1.76 40.55
CA GLY A 12 1.09 -2.96 41.06
C GLY A 12 0.20 -4.21 41.05
N VAL A 13 -1.06 -4.06 41.48
CA VAL A 13 -2.04 -5.15 41.50
C VAL A 13 -2.40 -5.59 40.08
N GLY A 14 -2.61 -4.65 39.15
CA GLY A 14 -2.94 -4.95 37.76
C GLY A 14 -1.83 -5.75 37.08
N VAL A 15 -0.56 -5.42 37.34
CA VAL A 15 0.61 -6.19 36.86
C VAL A 15 0.58 -7.62 37.41
N LEU A 16 0.32 -7.80 38.71
CA LEU A 16 0.26 -9.12 39.33
C LEU A 16 -0.92 -9.95 38.83
N ILE A 17 -2.10 -9.35 38.65
CA ILE A 17 -3.29 -10.04 38.08
C ILE A 17 -3.02 -10.45 36.63
N GLY A 18 -2.41 -9.57 35.83
CA GLY A 18 -2.02 -9.90 34.45
C GLY A 18 -1.10 -11.12 34.41
N ALA A 19 -0.05 -11.14 35.24
CA ALA A 19 0.83 -12.30 35.39
C ALA A 19 0.08 -13.55 35.89
N ALA A 20 -0.92 -13.39 36.75
CA ALA A 20 -1.74 -14.50 37.26
C ALA A 20 -2.56 -15.17 36.16
N LEU A 21 -3.27 -14.36 35.37
CA LEU A 21 -4.15 -14.83 34.30
C LEU A 21 -3.37 -15.55 33.19
N ARG A 22 -2.08 -15.24 33.05
CA ARG A 22 -1.16 -15.91 32.11
C ARG A 22 -0.40 -17.09 32.72
N ASN A 23 -0.64 -17.42 33.98
CA ASN A 23 0.07 -18.48 34.69
C ASN A 23 1.59 -18.23 34.84
N GLU A 24 2.01 -16.95 34.87
CA GLU A 24 3.41 -16.49 34.95
C GLU A 24 3.83 -16.11 36.38
N LEU A 25 2.93 -16.17 37.35
CA LEU A 25 3.19 -15.69 38.71
C LEU A 25 4.34 -16.45 39.41
N GLY A 26 4.54 -17.73 39.09
CA GLY A 26 5.49 -18.60 39.78
C GLY A 26 5.37 -18.45 41.31
N ASP A 27 6.50 -18.24 41.98
CA ASP A 27 6.58 -18.06 43.44
C ASP A 27 5.91 -16.77 43.96
N ARG A 28 5.60 -15.80 43.09
CA ARG A 28 4.94 -14.54 43.48
C ARG A 28 3.44 -14.70 43.75
N ALA A 29 2.87 -15.87 43.46
CA ALA A 29 1.45 -16.16 43.71
C ALA A 29 1.05 -15.97 45.18
N TRP A 30 1.92 -16.34 46.12
CA TRP A 30 1.67 -16.18 47.55
C TRP A 30 1.63 -14.72 48.00
N MET A 31 2.47 -13.85 47.40
CA MET A 31 2.44 -12.42 47.69
C MET A 31 1.14 -11.77 47.20
N LEU A 32 0.68 -12.14 46.00
CA LEU A 32 -0.62 -11.67 45.49
C LEU A 32 -1.76 -12.17 46.39
N ALA A 33 -1.78 -13.47 46.74
CA ALA A 33 -2.79 -14.06 47.60
C ALA A 33 -2.84 -13.37 48.98
N GLY A 34 -1.67 -13.14 49.60
CA GLY A 34 -1.55 -12.40 50.85
C GLY A 34 -2.07 -10.98 50.73
N PHE A 35 -1.63 -10.24 49.70
CA PHE A 35 -2.11 -8.88 49.43
C PHE A 35 -3.63 -8.82 49.25
N THR A 36 -4.21 -9.73 48.45
CA THR A 36 -5.66 -9.79 48.20
C THR A 36 -6.43 -10.09 49.49
N LEU A 37 -5.93 -11.01 50.32
CA LEU A 37 -6.53 -11.34 51.61
C LEU A 37 -6.52 -10.12 52.56
N PHE A 38 -5.36 -9.45 52.69
CA PHE A 38 -5.23 -8.26 53.53
C PHE A 38 -6.09 -7.08 53.02
N ALA A 39 -6.13 -6.87 51.70
CA ALA A 39 -6.98 -5.85 51.09
C ALA A 39 -8.46 -6.13 51.34
N ALA A 40 -8.90 -7.39 51.20
CA ALA A 40 -10.28 -7.78 51.50
C ALA A 40 -10.62 -7.58 52.98
N LEU A 41 -9.72 -7.96 53.90
CA LEU A 41 -9.89 -7.74 55.33
C LEU A 41 -9.95 -6.24 55.68
N TYR A 42 -9.10 -5.42 55.07
CA TYR A 42 -9.13 -3.96 55.24
C TYR A 42 -10.43 -3.35 54.71
N LEU A 43 -10.86 -3.73 53.50
CA LEU A 43 -12.12 -3.25 52.93
C LEU A 43 -13.32 -3.65 53.79
N TRP A 44 -13.27 -4.81 54.45
CA TRP A 44 -14.30 -5.25 55.39
C TRP A 44 -14.30 -4.42 56.68
N THR A 45 -13.14 -4.22 57.31
CA THR A 45 -13.05 -3.48 58.58
C THR A 45 -13.26 -1.98 58.40
N ALA A 46 -12.85 -1.41 57.28
CA ALA A 46 -12.99 0.01 56.95
C ALA A 46 -14.21 0.32 56.06
N ARG A 47 -15.15 -0.63 55.90
CA ARG A 47 -16.24 -0.55 54.92
C ARG A 47 -17.04 0.75 54.96
N ASP A 48 -17.33 1.28 56.15
CA ASP A 48 -18.16 2.48 56.30
C ASP A 48 -17.41 3.73 55.84
N SER A 49 -16.13 3.84 56.18
CA SER A 49 -15.24 4.91 55.72
C SER A 49 -15.03 4.85 54.21
N VAL A 50 -14.82 3.65 53.66
CA VAL A 50 -14.66 3.43 52.21
C VAL A 50 -15.94 3.81 51.46
N LEU A 51 -17.12 3.37 51.95
CA LEU A 51 -18.40 3.73 51.37
C LEU A 51 -18.67 5.24 51.47
N ALA A 52 -18.34 5.87 52.59
CA ALA A 52 -18.47 7.32 52.74
C ALA A 52 -17.58 8.08 51.75
N PHE A 53 -16.34 7.62 51.55
CA PHE A 53 -15.40 8.18 50.59
C PHE A 53 -15.93 8.10 49.16
N PHE A 54 -16.34 6.92 48.69
CA PHE A 54 -16.85 6.77 47.32
C PHE A 54 -18.22 7.40 47.10
N ARG A 55 -19.03 7.57 48.15
CA ARG A 55 -20.32 8.29 48.09
C ARG A 55 -20.17 9.82 48.19
N SER A 56 -18.95 10.33 48.34
CA SER A 56 -18.71 11.77 48.35
C SER A 56 -18.75 12.34 46.94
N MET A 57 -19.48 13.44 46.75
CA MET A 57 -19.50 14.19 45.48
C MET A 57 -18.09 14.66 45.09
N HIS A 58 -17.28 15.10 46.06
CA HIS A 58 -15.91 15.55 45.83
C HIS A 58 -15.04 14.44 45.23
N THR A 59 -15.19 13.20 45.70
CA THR A 59 -14.48 12.04 45.15
C THR A 59 -14.90 11.78 43.71
N GLY A 60 -16.21 11.84 43.42
CA GLY A 60 -16.72 11.68 42.06
C GLY A 60 -16.19 12.73 41.10
N VAL A 61 -16.25 14.02 41.48
CA VAL A 61 -15.70 15.13 40.68
C VAL A 61 -14.20 14.95 40.46
N ALA A 62 -13.45 14.62 41.52
CA ALA A 62 -12.01 14.39 41.40
C ALA A 62 -11.68 13.23 40.44
N LEU A 63 -12.40 12.10 40.51
CA LEU A 63 -12.19 10.98 39.60
C LEU A 63 -12.48 11.35 38.14
N VAL A 64 -13.53 12.13 37.88
CA VAL A 64 -13.83 12.64 36.53
C VAL A 64 -12.73 13.58 36.04
N THR A 65 -12.30 14.54 36.88
CA THR A 65 -11.22 15.47 36.51
C THR A 65 -9.92 14.72 36.21
N TRP A 66 -9.52 13.77 37.05
CA TRP A 66 -8.32 12.97 36.80
C TRP A 66 -8.45 12.10 35.55
N SER A 67 -9.64 11.55 35.27
CA SER A 67 -9.87 10.78 34.04
C SER A 67 -9.74 11.67 32.80
N ALA A 68 -10.27 12.90 32.85
CA ALA A 68 -10.13 13.86 31.78
C ALA A 68 -8.66 14.27 31.56
N VAL A 69 -7.92 14.57 32.63
CA VAL A 69 -6.48 14.87 32.55
C VAL A 69 -5.70 13.70 31.95
N ALA A 70 -6.01 12.46 32.36
CA ALA A 70 -5.39 11.26 31.81
C ALA A 70 -5.65 11.08 30.31
N VAL A 71 -6.88 11.33 29.86
CA VAL A 71 -7.24 11.32 28.43
C VAL A 71 -6.48 12.42 27.68
N CYS A 72 -6.45 13.65 28.20
CA CYS A 72 -5.68 14.73 27.60
C CYS A 72 -4.19 14.37 27.49
N ALA A 73 -3.59 13.80 28.54
CA ALA A 73 -2.21 13.34 28.51
C ALA A 73 -1.98 12.23 27.48
N GLY A 74 -2.89 11.26 27.37
CA GLY A 74 -2.82 10.19 26.37
C GLY A 74 -3.05 10.64 24.93
N VAL A 75 -3.60 11.85 24.71
CA VAL A 75 -3.71 12.48 23.38
C VAL A 75 -2.48 13.35 23.07
N LEU A 76 -1.97 14.07 24.07
CA LEU A 76 -0.84 14.98 23.90
C LEU A 76 0.50 14.24 23.79
N VAL A 77 0.66 13.13 24.51
CA VAL A 77 1.85 12.29 24.45
C VAL A 77 1.64 11.28 23.32
N PRO A 78 2.53 11.22 22.30
CA PRO A 78 2.51 10.20 21.27
C PRO A 78 2.35 8.83 21.89
N GLN A 79 1.26 8.17 21.53
CA GLN A 79 1.06 6.78 21.94
C GLN A 79 1.99 5.93 21.08
N ILE A 80 2.63 4.96 21.70
CA ILE A 80 3.52 4.10 20.94
C ILE A 80 2.70 3.21 20.00
N ASP A 81 2.85 3.43 18.70
CA ASP A 81 2.21 2.65 17.64
C ASP A 81 2.86 1.26 17.51
N GLY A 82 2.12 0.28 16.97
CA GLY A 82 2.61 -1.10 16.83
C GLY A 82 2.56 -1.96 18.11
N PHE A 83 2.29 -1.37 19.28
CA PHE A 83 2.09 -2.13 20.54
C PHE A 83 0.68 -2.74 20.61
N GLU A 84 0.26 -3.44 19.56
CA GLU A 84 -0.92 -4.30 19.61
C GLU A 84 -0.87 -5.23 20.82
N ASP A 85 0.33 -5.67 21.17
CA ASP A 85 0.64 -6.43 22.37
C ASP A 85 0.62 -5.55 23.64
N PRO A 86 -0.27 -5.83 24.62
CA PRO A 86 -0.28 -5.13 25.90
C PRO A 86 0.99 -5.34 26.75
N GLU A 87 1.86 -6.29 26.40
CA GLU A 87 3.07 -6.66 27.14
C GLU A 87 4.32 -5.96 26.64
N GLN A 88 4.36 -5.57 25.38
CA GLN A 88 5.52 -4.91 24.82
C GLN A 88 5.76 -3.61 25.61
N ARG A 89 7.02 -3.36 25.96
CA ARG A 89 7.48 -2.15 26.67
C ARG A 89 8.57 -1.48 25.84
N VAL A 90 8.84 -0.22 26.13
CA VAL A 90 10.13 0.35 25.78
C VAL A 90 11.18 -0.42 26.58
N THR A 91 12.05 -1.10 25.87
CA THR A 91 13.18 -1.88 26.38
C THR A 91 14.47 -1.19 25.94
N ALA A 92 15.60 -1.62 26.48
CA ALA A 92 16.90 -1.14 25.99
C ALA A 92 17.11 -1.42 24.49
N VAL A 93 16.47 -2.46 23.93
CA VAL A 93 16.65 -2.89 22.53
C VAL A 93 15.96 -1.95 21.55
N ASN A 94 14.74 -1.50 21.87
CA ASN A 94 13.95 -0.60 21.01
C ASN A 94 13.90 0.84 21.53
N TYR A 95 14.68 1.20 22.55
CA TYR A 95 14.62 2.53 23.16
C TYR A 95 14.88 3.65 22.13
N GLU A 96 15.94 3.55 21.34
CA GLU A 96 16.33 4.62 20.42
C GLU A 96 15.34 4.79 19.26
N GLU A 97 14.78 3.69 18.75
CA GLU A 97 13.71 3.73 17.74
C GLU A 97 12.47 4.46 18.29
N GLN A 98 11.98 4.02 19.45
CA GLN A 98 10.79 4.60 20.07
C GLN A 98 11.00 6.05 20.52
N TYR A 99 12.23 6.37 20.95
CA TYR A 99 12.61 7.73 21.27
C TYR A 99 12.68 8.60 20.00
N ALA A 100 13.18 8.09 18.87
CA ALA A 100 13.24 8.84 17.63
C ALA A 100 11.84 9.22 17.14
N ASP A 101 10.88 8.29 17.15
CA ASP A 101 9.47 8.54 16.80
C ASP A 101 8.83 9.57 17.72
N PHE A 102 9.03 9.40 19.03
CA PHE A 102 8.56 10.34 20.04
C PHE A 102 9.14 11.74 19.83
N ARG A 103 10.46 11.84 19.62
CA ARG A 103 11.18 13.10 19.39
C ARG A 103 10.70 13.79 18.11
N ALA A 104 10.41 13.04 17.05
CA ALA A 104 9.88 13.58 15.82
C ALA A 104 8.48 14.17 16.03
N ALA A 105 7.57 13.42 16.66
CA ALA A 105 6.20 13.84 16.91
C ALA A 105 6.10 15.04 17.88
N GLU A 106 6.76 14.95 19.04
CA GLU A 106 6.79 16.02 20.03
C GLU A 106 7.59 17.23 19.54
N GLY A 107 8.70 16.99 18.82
CA GLY A 107 9.47 18.03 18.16
C GLY A 107 8.62 18.86 17.22
N TYR A 108 7.85 18.19 16.36
CA TYR A 108 6.88 18.84 15.49
C TYR A 108 5.82 19.61 16.29
N PHE A 109 5.22 18.99 17.31
CA PHE A 109 4.18 19.61 18.14
C PHE A 109 4.67 20.87 18.86
N PHE A 110 5.77 20.77 19.62
CA PHE A 110 6.32 21.89 20.38
C PHE A 110 6.87 22.99 19.48
N TYR A 111 7.48 22.63 18.35
CA TYR A 111 7.89 23.62 17.36
C TYR A 111 6.68 24.44 16.90
N HIS A 112 5.56 23.82 16.52
CA HIS A 112 4.36 24.55 16.10
C HIS A 112 3.66 25.31 17.25
N LEU A 113 3.72 24.79 18.47
CA LEU A 113 3.20 25.48 19.65
C LEU A 113 3.95 26.79 19.92
N LEU A 114 5.27 26.78 19.71
CA LEU A 114 6.13 27.97 19.87
C LEU A 114 6.09 28.90 18.65
N HIS A 115 5.74 28.38 17.47
CA HIS A 115 5.62 29.11 16.20
C HIS A 115 4.16 29.17 15.73
N LEU A 116 3.28 29.70 16.59
CA LEU A 116 1.84 29.80 16.38
C LEU A 116 1.45 30.37 15.00
N TYR A 117 0.62 29.63 14.27
CA TYR A 117 -0.02 30.03 13.00
C TYR A 117 0.90 30.29 11.80
N GLY A 118 2.12 29.73 11.78
CA GLY A 118 3.02 29.96 10.64
C GLY A 118 3.44 31.42 10.49
N LEU A 119 3.26 32.24 11.52
CA LEU A 119 3.83 33.58 11.62
C LEU A 119 5.36 33.43 11.55
N GLY A 120 5.93 33.82 10.41
CA GLY A 120 7.35 33.69 10.12
C GLY A 120 7.75 32.43 9.34
N MET A 121 6.81 31.55 8.98
CA MET A 121 7.12 30.46 8.05
C MET A 121 7.32 31.06 6.64
N PRO A 122 8.44 30.76 5.96
CA PRO A 122 8.63 31.18 4.59
C PRO A 122 7.53 30.56 3.73
N ALA A 123 6.81 31.39 2.97
CA ALA A 123 5.92 30.88 1.95
C ALA A 123 6.78 30.12 0.93
N GLY A 124 6.47 28.84 0.69
CA GLY A 124 7.13 28.08 -0.37
C GLY A 124 6.89 28.77 -1.71
N GLN A 125 7.92 29.43 -2.23
CA GLN A 125 7.89 29.94 -3.58
C GLN A 125 8.43 28.85 -4.49
N VAL A 126 7.66 28.51 -5.53
CA VAL A 126 8.19 27.66 -6.60
C VAL A 126 9.30 28.44 -7.30
N PRO A 127 10.50 27.86 -7.49
CA PRO A 127 11.58 28.53 -8.22
C PRO A 127 11.11 29.01 -9.59
N GLU A 128 11.49 30.23 -9.97
CA GLU A 128 11.10 30.85 -11.25
C GLU A 128 11.49 29.98 -12.47
N ALA A 129 12.60 29.24 -12.34
CA ALA A 129 13.07 28.29 -13.35
C ALA A 129 12.03 27.21 -13.72
N VAL A 130 11.08 26.88 -12.83
CA VAL A 130 10.04 25.87 -13.08
C VAL A 130 8.71 26.50 -13.50
N ALA A 131 8.55 27.82 -13.37
CA ALA A 131 7.29 28.51 -13.67
C ALA A 131 6.86 28.27 -15.13
N GLY A 132 7.77 28.38 -16.09
CA GLY A 132 7.48 28.12 -17.50
C GLY A 132 7.06 26.67 -17.77
N GLY A 133 7.65 25.70 -17.05
CA GLY A 133 7.25 24.29 -17.13
C GLY A 133 5.85 24.05 -16.56
N LEU A 134 5.50 24.72 -15.44
CA LEU A 134 4.16 24.67 -14.86
C LEU A 134 3.11 25.34 -15.72
N ASP A 135 3.42 26.46 -16.37
CA ASP A 135 2.49 27.14 -17.27
C ASP A 135 2.24 26.26 -18.52
N LYS A 136 3.29 25.63 -19.05
CA LYS A 136 3.19 24.63 -20.12
C LYS A 136 2.37 23.41 -19.68
N PHE A 137 2.58 22.89 -18.48
CA PHE A 137 1.80 21.78 -17.92
C PHE A 137 0.32 22.17 -17.74
N SER A 138 0.05 23.38 -17.25
CA SER A 138 -1.30 23.93 -17.08
C SER A 138 -2.01 24.09 -18.43
N ARG A 139 -1.27 24.48 -19.47
CA ARG A 139 -1.77 24.53 -20.84
C ARG A 139 -2.19 23.14 -21.33
N LEU A 140 -1.36 22.13 -21.11
CA LEU A 140 -1.61 20.78 -21.64
C LEU A 140 -2.70 20.01 -20.87
N TYR A 141 -2.76 20.16 -19.54
CA TYR A 141 -3.64 19.34 -18.68
C TYR A 141 -4.75 20.13 -17.99
N GLY A 142 -4.83 21.43 -18.24
CA GLY A 142 -5.78 22.33 -17.61
C GLY A 142 -5.24 23.03 -16.38
N LYS A 143 -5.87 24.18 -16.06
CA LYS A 143 -5.45 25.06 -14.97
C LYS A 143 -5.50 24.39 -13.59
N GLU A 144 -6.49 23.54 -13.35
CA GLU A 144 -6.64 22.84 -12.06
C GLU A 144 -5.44 21.91 -11.79
N GLU A 145 -5.04 21.10 -12.76
CA GLU A 145 -3.87 20.21 -12.63
C GLU A 145 -2.56 21.00 -12.48
N GLY A 146 -2.44 22.11 -13.21
CA GLY A 146 -1.36 23.08 -13.04
C GLY A 146 -1.27 23.66 -11.64
N ASP A 147 -2.39 24.13 -11.07
CA ASP A 147 -2.48 24.69 -9.73
C ASP A 147 -2.21 23.62 -8.66
N ASN A 148 -2.72 22.41 -8.84
CA ASN A 148 -2.45 21.27 -7.95
C ASN A 148 -0.97 20.92 -7.94
N ARG A 149 -0.33 20.83 -9.11
CA ARG A 149 1.11 20.58 -9.23
C ARG A 149 1.92 21.70 -8.60
N ARG A 150 1.54 22.96 -8.83
CA ARG A 150 2.18 24.13 -8.22
C ARG A 150 2.11 24.09 -6.69
N ARG A 151 0.96 23.72 -6.12
CA ARG A 151 0.78 23.55 -4.66
C ARG A 151 1.63 22.40 -4.12
N GLN A 152 1.68 21.26 -4.83
CA GLN A 152 2.50 20.12 -4.43
C GLN A 152 4.00 20.50 -4.41
N MET A 153 4.48 21.17 -5.46
CA MET A 153 5.86 21.65 -5.54
C MET A 153 6.15 22.70 -4.46
N ALA A 154 5.28 23.70 -4.31
CA ALA A 154 5.43 24.72 -3.27
C ALA A 154 5.50 24.11 -1.87
N THR A 155 4.67 23.08 -1.60
CA THR A 155 4.69 22.35 -0.34
C THR A 155 6.00 21.58 -0.16
N SER A 156 6.49 20.91 -1.21
CA SER A 156 7.74 20.14 -1.18
C SER A 156 8.98 21.03 -0.97
N PHE A 157 9.01 22.21 -1.62
CA PHE A 157 10.07 23.19 -1.42
C PHE A 157 9.98 23.90 -0.06
N ALA A 158 8.76 24.13 0.47
CA ALA A 158 8.58 24.69 1.80
C ALA A 158 8.93 23.69 2.92
N SER A 159 8.67 22.40 2.70
CA SER A 159 8.88 21.38 3.72
C SER A 159 10.36 21.15 4.00
N GLY A 160 11.26 21.25 3.02
CA GLY A 160 12.70 21.04 3.23
C GLY A 160 13.30 21.94 4.33
N PRO A 161 13.29 23.28 4.15
CA PRO A 161 13.77 24.22 5.16
C PRO A 161 13.04 24.08 6.49
N LYS A 162 11.72 23.87 6.47
CA LYS A 162 10.92 23.67 7.68
C LYS A 162 11.35 22.42 8.46
N MET A 163 11.53 21.29 7.77
CA MET A 163 11.99 20.06 8.39
C MET A 163 13.41 20.20 8.91
N ALA A 164 14.29 20.93 8.22
CA ALA A 164 15.62 21.26 8.71
C ALA A 164 15.57 22.11 10.00
N GLU A 165 14.70 23.12 10.08
CA GLU A 165 14.50 23.92 11.30
C GLU A 165 13.93 23.08 12.46
N ILE A 166 12.97 22.20 12.19
CA ILE A 166 12.43 21.26 13.18
C ILE A 166 13.53 20.28 13.65
N ALA A 167 14.36 19.79 12.74
CA ALA A 167 15.50 18.92 13.06
C ALA A 167 16.53 19.66 13.93
N GLU A 168 16.84 20.92 13.62
CA GLU A 168 17.73 21.73 14.46
C GLU A 168 17.12 22.01 15.84
N PHE A 169 15.82 22.35 15.89
CA PHE A 169 15.09 22.56 17.13
C PHE A 169 15.09 21.31 18.01
N THR A 170 14.82 20.13 17.44
CA THR A 170 14.83 18.86 18.15
C THR A 170 16.22 18.48 18.62
N ALA A 171 17.26 18.66 17.79
CA ALA A 171 18.65 18.42 18.18
C ALA A 171 19.08 19.33 19.35
N ARG A 172 18.70 20.61 19.33
CA ARG A 172 19.02 21.57 20.40
C ARG A 172 18.36 21.20 21.74
N HIS A 173 17.20 20.56 21.71
CA HIS A 173 16.42 20.18 22.89
C HIS A 173 16.41 18.67 23.17
N ASP A 174 17.31 17.89 22.56
CA ASP A 174 17.32 16.42 22.65
C ASP A 174 17.35 15.93 24.10
N GLY A 175 18.18 16.52 24.96
CA GLY A 175 18.22 16.15 26.38
C GLY A 175 16.90 16.37 27.13
N ALA A 176 16.13 17.40 26.77
CA ALA A 176 14.81 17.65 27.35
C ALA A 176 13.78 16.65 26.82
N PHE A 177 13.82 16.32 25.53
CA PHE A 177 12.97 15.29 24.93
C PHE A 177 13.26 13.91 25.52
N ARG A 178 14.53 13.52 25.71
CA ARG A 178 14.90 12.26 26.39
C ARG A 178 14.35 12.21 27.81
N GLY A 179 14.56 13.28 28.59
CA GLY A 179 14.01 13.35 29.95
C GLY A 179 12.48 13.27 29.99
N PHE A 180 11.80 13.88 29.03
CA PHE A 180 10.35 13.79 28.92
C PHE A 180 9.89 12.40 28.47
N PHE A 181 10.59 11.78 27.52
CA PHE A 181 10.32 10.42 27.06
C PHE A 181 10.51 9.40 28.19
N ASP A 182 11.58 9.51 28.97
CA ASP A 182 11.85 8.65 30.13
C ASP A 182 10.74 8.81 31.18
N LEU A 183 10.31 10.05 31.45
CA LEU A 183 9.19 10.32 32.35
C LEU A 183 7.89 9.71 31.82
N ALA A 184 7.57 9.94 30.55
CA ALA A 184 6.37 9.42 29.91
C ALA A 184 6.36 7.89 29.90
N THR A 185 7.49 7.25 29.59
CA THR A 185 7.67 5.79 29.61
C THR A 185 7.55 5.23 31.03
N THR A 186 8.20 5.86 32.01
CA THR A 186 8.15 5.44 33.42
C THR A 186 6.73 5.51 33.99
N LEU A 187 5.97 6.54 33.59
CA LEU A 187 4.58 6.72 34.00
C LEU A 187 3.57 6.03 33.08
N GLU A 188 4.04 5.31 32.05
CA GLU A 188 3.22 4.68 31.01
C GLU A 188 2.26 5.66 30.29
N LEU A 189 2.61 6.95 30.19
CA LEU A 189 1.82 7.98 29.51
C LEU A 189 1.76 7.78 28.00
N ASN A 190 2.86 7.29 27.42
CA ASN A 190 2.95 6.89 26.00
C ASN A 190 2.19 5.58 25.69
N ARG A 191 1.50 5.01 26.69
CA ARG A 191 0.50 3.95 26.51
C ARG A 191 -0.60 4.06 27.55
N ALA A 192 -1.04 5.29 27.81
CA ALA A 192 -1.97 5.61 28.88
C ALA A 192 -3.22 4.72 28.84
N TYR A 193 -3.82 4.51 27.67
CA TYR A 193 -5.02 3.69 27.50
C TYR A 193 -4.80 2.19 27.77
N LYS A 194 -3.56 1.71 27.66
CA LYS A 194 -3.17 0.31 27.94
C LYS A 194 -2.63 0.14 29.37
N SER A 195 -2.28 1.22 30.06
CA SER A 195 -1.73 1.21 31.42
C SER A 195 -2.71 0.64 32.46
N SER A 196 -2.17 0.05 33.53
CA SER A 196 -2.99 -0.48 34.63
C SER A 196 -3.53 0.64 35.53
N TRP A 197 -2.80 1.75 35.66
CA TRP A 197 -3.25 2.92 36.43
C TRP A 197 -4.47 3.58 35.79
N PHE A 198 -4.52 3.69 34.46
CA PHE A 198 -5.69 4.26 33.78
C PHE A 198 -6.91 3.35 33.92
N ALA A 199 -6.72 2.03 33.76
CA ALA A 199 -7.78 1.06 34.01
C ALA A 199 -8.27 1.11 35.48
N THR A 200 -7.36 1.30 36.43
CA THR A 200 -7.71 1.50 37.85
C THR A 200 -8.54 2.76 38.03
N LEU A 201 -8.15 3.88 37.41
CA LEU A 201 -8.88 5.14 37.48
C LEU A 201 -10.33 4.98 36.97
N LEU A 202 -10.50 4.31 35.84
CA LEU A 202 -11.80 3.99 35.25
C LEU A 202 -12.62 3.03 36.14
N PHE A 203 -11.97 2.04 36.74
CA PHE A 203 -12.61 1.14 37.69
C PHE A 203 -13.11 1.87 38.94
N LEU A 204 -12.27 2.74 39.53
CA LEU A 204 -12.65 3.56 40.69
C LEU A 204 -13.80 4.51 40.36
N LEU A 205 -13.80 5.09 39.15
CA LEU A 205 -14.91 5.87 38.64
C LEU A 205 -16.19 5.03 38.55
N SER A 206 -16.11 3.81 37.99
CA SER A 206 -17.25 2.88 37.92
C SER A 206 -17.83 2.56 39.30
N VAL A 207 -16.98 2.25 40.27
CA VAL A 207 -17.37 1.98 41.67
C VAL A 207 -18.04 3.22 42.29
N CYS A 208 -17.44 4.40 42.11
CA CYS A 208 -18.00 5.65 42.61
C CYS A 208 -19.39 5.93 42.03
N VAL A 209 -19.54 5.81 40.71
CA VAL A 209 -20.83 6.00 40.01
C VAL A 209 -21.85 4.98 40.49
N GLY A 210 -21.50 3.69 40.55
CA GLY A 210 -22.40 2.63 41.03
C GLY A 210 -22.90 2.86 42.45
N LEU A 211 -21.99 3.14 43.39
CA LEU A 211 -22.34 3.36 44.80
C LEU A 211 -23.20 4.61 45.03
N ASN A 212 -23.02 5.66 44.23
CA ASN A 212 -23.84 6.86 44.28
C ASN A 212 -25.22 6.65 43.65
N THR A 213 -25.29 5.91 42.55
CA THR A 213 -26.52 5.61 41.82
C THR A 213 -27.50 4.80 42.68
N PHE A 214 -26.99 3.72 43.29
CA PHE A 214 -27.82 2.79 44.06
C PHE A 214 -27.90 3.14 45.54
N ARG A 215 -27.80 4.43 45.89
CA ARG A 215 -27.92 4.89 47.28
C ARG A 215 -29.38 4.87 47.75
N GLY A 216 -29.72 3.88 48.57
CA GLY A 216 -31.04 3.73 49.20
C GLY A 216 -31.96 2.74 48.47
N PRO A 217 -33.24 2.63 48.86
CA PRO A 217 -34.13 1.61 48.34
C PRO A 217 -34.48 1.85 46.85
N PRO A 218 -34.79 0.77 46.09
CA PRO A 218 -35.11 0.82 44.65
C PRO A 218 -36.09 1.91 44.21
N ARG A 219 -37.11 2.14 45.03
CA ARG A 219 -38.14 3.16 44.79
C ARG A 219 -37.57 4.58 44.64
N LYS A 220 -36.41 4.89 45.23
CA LYS A 220 -35.80 6.23 45.15
C LYS A 220 -35.11 6.48 43.81
N TRP A 221 -34.48 5.48 43.22
CA TRP A 221 -33.76 5.61 41.94
C TRP A 221 -34.62 5.26 40.72
N LEU A 222 -35.67 4.46 40.89
CA LEU A 222 -36.72 4.27 39.87
C LEU A 222 -37.76 5.41 39.82
N GLY A 223 -37.68 6.39 40.72
CA GLY A 223 -38.58 7.53 40.70
C GLY A 223 -38.36 8.39 39.45
N ALA A 224 -39.44 8.91 38.86
CA ALA A 224 -39.39 9.68 37.60
C ALA A 224 -38.34 10.81 37.61
N ARG A 225 -38.11 11.46 38.76
CA ARG A 225 -37.08 12.50 38.98
C ARG A 225 -35.65 12.04 38.73
N LYS A 226 -35.36 10.77 38.99
CA LYS A 226 -34.01 10.19 38.99
C LYS A 226 -33.83 9.11 37.94
N LEU A 227 -34.90 8.70 37.27
CA LEU A 227 -34.88 7.63 36.28
C LEU A 227 -33.85 7.92 35.19
N GLY A 228 -33.87 9.12 34.58
CA GLY A 228 -32.92 9.48 33.54
C GLY A 228 -31.46 9.39 34.00
N GLY A 229 -31.11 10.04 35.12
CA GLY A 229 -29.75 9.96 35.68
C GLY A 229 -29.34 8.54 36.09
N THR A 230 -30.27 7.73 36.61
CA THR A 230 -30.02 6.32 36.96
C THR A 230 -29.72 5.50 35.72
N VAL A 231 -30.52 5.65 34.65
CA VAL A 231 -30.29 4.99 33.36
C VAL A 231 -28.95 5.41 32.78
N THR A 232 -28.60 6.70 32.79
CA THR A 232 -27.29 7.19 32.34
C THR A 232 -26.15 6.53 33.12
N HIS A 233 -26.24 6.44 34.44
CA HIS A 233 -25.20 5.81 35.26
C HIS A 233 -25.10 4.30 35.05
N VAL A 234 -26.22 3.60 34.86
CA VAL A 234 -26.22 2.17 34.49
C VAL A 234 -25.50 1.98 33.15
N GLY A 235 -25.77 2.84 32.16
CA GLY A 235 -25.09 2.81 30.88
C GLY A 235 -23.58 3.06 31.01
N LEU A 236 -23.16 4.02 31.84
CA LEU A 236 -21.75 4.29 32.14
C LEU A 236 -21.06 3.10 32.82
N VAL A 237 -21.68 2.49 33.82
CA VAL A 237 -21.12 1.31 34.50
C VAL A 237 -21.04 0.13 33.53
N ALA A 238 -22.06 -0.12 32.71
CA ALA A 238 -22.02 -1.14 31.68
C ALA A 238 -20.88 -0.91 30.69
N MET A 239 -20.69 0.34 30.24
CA MET A 239 -19.60 0.71 29.34
C MET A 239 -18.22 0.46 29.98
N LEU A 240 -18.03 0.81 31.25
CA LEU A 240 -16.78 0.59 31.98
C LEU A 240 -16.50 -0.90 32.22
N ILE A 241 -17.54 -1.70 32.53
CA ILE A 241 -17.42 -3.16 32.63
C ILE A 241 -17.07 -3.75 31.27
N GLY A 242 -17.73 -3.30 30.20
CA GLY A 242 -17.45 -3.71 28.83
C GLY A 242 -16.01 -3.43 28.44
N GLY A 243 -15.51 -2.22 28.68
CA GLY A 243 -14.10 -1.88 28.44
C GLY A 243 -13.13 -2.70 29.29
N GLY A 244 -13.50 -3.02 30.54
CA GLY A 244 -12.74 -3.94 31.39
C GLY A 244 -12.68 -5.37 30.83
N LEU A 245 -13.80 -5.90 30.35
CA LEU A 245 -13.86 -7.20 29.68
C LEU A 245 -13.04 -7.20 28.39
N SER A 246 -13.15 -6.16 27.57
CA SER A 246 -12.31 -5.98 26.37
C SER A 246 -10.82 -6.00 26.75
N LYS A 247 -10.41 -5.26 27.78
CA LYS A 247 -9.01 -5.26 28.24
C LYS A 247 -8.52 -6.64 28.69
N LEU A 248 -9.38 -7.44 29.31
CA LEU A 248 -8.99 -8.73 29.90
C LEU A 248 -9.09 -9.91 28.91
N GLN A 249 -10.01 -9.84 27.95
CA GLN A 249 -10.38 -10.99 27.11
C GLN A 249 -10.28 -10.71 25.61
N SER A 250 -9.96 -9.47 25.19
CA SER A 250 -9.83 -9.22 23.77
C SER A 250 -8.55 -9.85 23.21
N GLU A 251 -8.73 -10.54 22.09
CA GLU A 251 -7.64 -11.03 21.27
C GLU A 251 -7.74 -10.36 19.91
N ARG A 252 -6.61 -9.87 19.43
CA ARG A 252 -6.48 -9.24 18.11
C ARG A 252 -5.28 -9.84 17.41
N GLY A 253 -5.31 -9.86 16.09
CA GLY A 253 -4.21 -10.37 15.30
C GLY A 253 -4.52 -10.39 13.82
N ILE A 254 -3.66 -11.06 13.07
CA ILE A 254 -3.79 -11.21 11.63
C ILE A 254 -3.67 -12.68 11.24
N MET A 255 -4.51 -13.09 10.29
CA MET A 255 -4.48 -14.38 9.66
C MET A 255 -4.09 -14.19 8.19
N HIS A 256 -2.94 -14.75 7.81
CA HIS A 256 -2.44 -14.71 6.44
C HIS A 256 -3.08 -15.85 5.62
N MET A 257 -3.88 -15.49 4.63
CA MET A 257 -4.61 -16.44 3.80
C MET A 257 -4.22 -16.30 2.33
N ASP A 258 -4.15 -17.43 1.63
CA ASP A 258 -4.02 -17.49 0.18
C ASP A 258 -5.20 -18.31 -0.39
N LEU A 259 -5.70 -17.96 -1.56
CA LEU A 259 -6.80 -18.67 -2.23
C LEU A 259 -6.52 -20.16 -2.49
N ARG A 260 -5.23 -20.52 -2.59
CA ARG A 260 -4.77 -21.89 -2.84
C ARG A 260 -4.74 -22.73 -1.56
N ASP A 261 -4.74 -22.09 -0.39
CA ASP A 261 -4.62 -22.79 0.88
C ASP A 261 -5.95 -23.44 1.32
N GLY A 262 -5.82 -24.51 2.10
CA GLY A 262 -6.94 -25.12 2.81
C GLY A 262 -7.43 -24.29 4.01
N PRO A 263 -8.48 -24.76 4.72
CA PRO A 263 -8.97 -24.09 5.91
C PRO A 263 -7.91 -23.97 7.02
N LYS A 264 -7.76 -22.79 7.62
CA LYS A 264 -6.84 -22.48 8.73
C LYS A 264 -7.62 -22.04 9.97
N ASN A 265 -7.12 -22.34 11.17
CA ASN A 265 -7.69 -21.85 12.43
C ASN A 265 -6.67 -21.09 13.30
N GLU A 266 -5.43 -20.96 12.84
CA GLU A 266 -4.37 -20.25 13.56
C GLU A 266 -4.23 -18.81 13.02
N TYR A 267 -3.95 -17.87 13.91
CA TYR A 267 -3.61 -16.49 13.56
C TYR A 267 -2.49 -15.95 14.44
N PHE A 268 -1.78 -14.94 13.94
CA PHE A 268 -0.71 -14.25 14.65
C PHE A 268 -1.31 -13.20 15.56
N ARG A 269 -1.33 -13.49 16.86
CA ARG A 269 -1.84 -12.60 17.89
C ARG A 269 -0.93 -11.37 17.97
N TYR A 270 -1.54 -10.20 18.01
CA TYR A 270 -0.84 -8.92 18.03
C TYR A 270 0.17 -8.73 16.89
N TYR A 271 -0.09 -9.37 15.74
CA TYR A 271 0.76 -9.29 14.55
C TYR A 271 2.17 -9.89 14.75
N ASP A 272 2.36 -10.67 15.81
CA ASP A 272 3.60 -11.38 16.10
C ASP A 272 3.51 -12.85 15.67
N SER A 273 4.38 -13.24 14.73
CA SER A 273 4.41 -14.60 14.17
C SER A 273 4.82 -15.67 15.20
N ALA A 274 5.49 -15.28 16.28
CA ALA A 274 5.84 -16.15 17.40
C ALA A 274 4.64 -16.39 18.34
N LYS A 275 3.66 -15.49 18.37
CA LYS A 275 2.47 -15.58 19.23
C LYS A 275 1.27 -16.09 18.44
N ARG A 276 1.11 -17.41 18.35
CA ARG A 276 -0.04 -18.01 17.67
C ARG A 276 -1.23 -18.20 18.61
N SER A 277 -2.44 -17.90 18.13
CA SER A 277 -3.70 -18.25 18.80
C SER A 277 -4.56 -19.10 17.87
N VAL A 278 -5.45 -19.90 18.45
CA VAL A 278 -6.26 -20.90 17.76
C VAL A 278 -7.74 -20.58 17.93
N MET A 279 -8.47 -20.49 16.82
CA MET A 279 -9.92 -20.34 16.82
C MET A 279 -10.62 -21.71 17.00
N PRO A 280 -11.83 -21.74 17.59
CA PRO A 280 -12.60 -22.98 17.76
C PRO A 280 -13.30 -23.45 16.46
N PHE A 281 -12.91 -22.93 15.30
CA PHE A 281 -13.39 -23.23 13.95
C PHE A 281 -12.29 -22.85 12.94
N TRP A 282 -12.43 -23.31 11.69
CA TRP A 282 -11.49 -23.02 10.61
C TRP A 282 -12.11 -22.05 9.61
N LEU A 283 -11.27 -21.24 8.98
CA LEU A 283 -11.63 -20.32 7.92
C LEU A 283 -10.87 -20.68 6.64
N LYS A 284 -11.54 -20.57 5.50
CA LYS A 284 -10.91 -20.63 4.18
C LYS A 284 -11.24 -19.37 3.39
N LEU A 285 -10.28 -18.89 2.60
CA LEU A 285 -10.47 -17.81 1.65
C LEU A 285 -11.06 -18.42 0.37
N ASP A 286 -12.33 -18.14 0.10
CA ASP A 286 -13.03 -18.68 -1.08
C ASP A 286 -12.76 -17.83 -2.32
N ARG A 287 -12.78 -16.50 -2.15
CA ARG A 287 -12.52 -15.51 -3.19
C ARG A 287 -11.80 -14.32 -2.60
N PHE A 288 -10.92 -13.73 -3.39
CA PHE A 288 -10.23 -12.50 -3.06
C PHE A 288 -9.98 -11.74 -4.36
N ALA A 289 -10.27 -10.45 -4.33
CA ALA A 289 -9.93 -9.55 -5.40
C ALA A 289 -9.65 -8.16 -4.85
N ARG A 290 -8.83 -7.45 -5.62
CA ARG A 290 -8.58 -6.03 -5.46
C ARG A 290 -9.13 -5.34 -6.70
N LYS A 291 -10.09 -4.45 -6.52
CA LYS A 291 -10.60 -3.60 -7.60
C LYS A 291 -9.84 -2.30 -7.59
N GLU A 292 -9.01 -2.16 -8.60
CA GLU A 292 -8.29 -0.93 -8.89
C GLU A 292 -9.21 0.04 -9.62
N TRP A 293 -8.84 1.31 -9.58
CA TRP A 293 -9.56 2.33 -10.33
C TRP A 293 -9.04 2.36 -11.76
N LYS A 294 -10.00 2.44 -12.67
CA LYS A 294 -9.80 2.56 -14.11
C LYS A 294 -9.30 3.98 -14.37
N GLN A 295 -8.05 4.10 -14.81
CA GLN A 295 -7.38 5.38 -15.01
C GLN A 295 -6.93 5.56 -16.45
N LEU A 296 -6.91 6.82 -16.87
CA LEU A 296 -6.36 7.25 -18.15
C LEU A 296 -5.20 8.20 -17.90
N GLU A 297 -4.07 7.97 -18.57
CA GLU A 297 -3.04 8.97 -18.77
C GLU A 297 -3.13 9.52 -20.20
N VAL A 298 -2.84 10.81 -20.33
CA VAL A 298 -2.65 11.46 -21.62
C VAL A 298 -1.21 11.93 -21.69
N HIS A 299 -0.48 11.43 -22.67
CA HIS A 299 0.93 11.74 -22.88
C HIS A 299 1.04 12.75 -24.03
N PHE A 300 1.92 13.74 -23.91
CA PHE A 300 2.24 14.69 -24.97
C PHE A 300 3.75 14.57 -25.33
N PRO A 301 4.15 13.56 -26.12
CA PRO A 301 5.56 13.19 -26.29
C PRO A 301 6.41 14.31 -26.92
N SER A 302 5.82 15.06 -27.86
CA SER A 302 6.49 16.16 -28.58
C SER A 302 6.83 17.35 -27.68
N GLU A 303 6.23 17.43 -26.50
CA GLU A 303 6.39 18.56 -25.59
C GLU A 303 7.58 18.39 -24.62
N GLY A 304 8.26 17.24 -24.62
CA GLY A 304 9.47 17.02 -23.84
C GLY A 304 9.27 17.22 -22.33
N LEU A 305 8.08 16.93 -21.82
CA LEU A 305 7.81 16.97 -20.39
C LEU A 305 8.55 15.82 -19.69
N THR A 306 9.36 16.16 -18.69
CA THR A 306 10.03 15.17 -17.83
C THR A 306 9.14 14.71 -16.67
N SER A 307 8.06 15.44 -16.39
CA SER A 307 7.11 15.12 -15.31
C SER A 307 6.17 13.98 -15.71
N THR A 308 5.86 13.10 -14.75
CA THR A 308 4.78 12.10 -14.91
C THR A 308 3.45 12.79 -15.25
N PRO A 309 2.74 12.33 -16.31
CA PRO A 309 1.44 12.88 -16.65
C PRO A 309 0.43 12.69 -15.50
N PRO A 310 -0.59 13.56 -15.39
CA PRO A 310 -1.69 13.35 -14.45
C PRO A 310 -2.49 12.10 -14.85
N THR A 311 -3.10 11.47 -13.85
CA THR A 311 -3.96 10.30 -14.05
C THR A 311 -5.42 10.67 -13.79
N TYR A 312 -6.31 10.24 -14.70
CA TYR A 312 -7.72 10.59 -14.65
C TYR A 312 -8.58 9.36 -14.33
N THR A 313 -9.29 9.39 -13.20
CA THR A 313 -10.27 8.36 -12.83
C THR A 313 -11.46 8.34 -13.79
N LEU A 314 -11.85 7.18 -14.33
CA LEU A 314 -12.87 7.12 -15.37
C LEU A 314 -14.25 6.72 -14.84
N TRP A 315 -15.30 7.35 -15.37
CA TRP A 315 -16.70 6.90 -15.27
C TRP A 315 -17.45 7.26 -16.57
N PRO A 316 -18.48 6.50 -16.97
CA PRO A 316 -19.28 6.82 -18.15
C PRO A 316 -19.86 8.24 -18.11
N GLY A 317 -19.73 8.98 -19.20
CA GLY A 317 -20.12 10.39 -19.32
C GLY A 317 -19.11 11.40 -18.78
N ARG A 318 -17.96 10.98 -18.25
CA ARG A 318 -16.88 11.91 -17.88
C ARG A 318 -16.30 12.56 -19.14
N GLU A 319 -16.14 13.87 -19.11
CA GLU A 319 -15.40 14.63 -20.13
C GLU A 319 -14.09 15.16 -19.53
N LEU A 320 -13.02 15.14 -20.34
CA LEU A 320 -11.72 15.72 -20.03
C LEU A 320 -11.38 16.74 -21.11
N GLU A 321 -11.09 17.97 -20.72
CA GLU A 321 -10.65 19.05 -21.61
C GLU A 321 -9.16 19.27 -21.41
N LEU A 322 -8.39 19.21 -22.50
CA LEU A 322 -6.94 19.14 -22.51
C LEU A 322 -6.39 19.98 -23.67
N ASP A 323 -5.07 20.19 -23.63
CA ASP A 323 -4.30 20.90 -24.66
C ASP A 323 -4.89 22.27 -25.01
N TYR A 324 -4.96 23.16 -24.02
CA TYR A 324 -5.57 24.48 -24.17
C TYR A 324 -4.75 25.38 -25.11
N VAL A 325 -5.44 26.00 -26.06
CA VAL A 325 -4.89 26.97 -27.02
C VAL A 325 -5.54 28.34 -26.82
N ASP A 326 -4.84 29.40 -27.22
CA ASP A 326 -5.40 30.76 -27.22
C ASP A 326 -6.55 30.84 -28.24
N ASP A 327 -7.69 31.40 -27.82
CA ASP A 327 -8.87 31.56 -28.68
C ASP A 327 -8.80 32.83 -29.55
N GLY A 328 -7.73 33.62 -29.43
CA GLY A 328 -7.53 34.88 -30.16
C GLY A 328 -8.31 36.06 -29.59
N ALA A 329 -9.21 35.84 -28.62
CA ALA A 329 -9.92 36.84 -27.85
C ALA A 329 -9.28 37.08 -26.46
N GLY A 330 -8.12 36.47 -26.20
CA GLY A 330 -7.43 36.51 -24.92
C GLY A 330 -7.98 35.50 -23.90
N GLY A 331 -8.83 34.58 -24.34
CA GLY A 331 -9.25 33.40 -23.59
C GLY A 331 -8.44 32.16 -23.96
N GLN A 332 -8.70 31.07 -23.24
CA GLN A 332 -8.18 29.75 -23.59
C GLN A 332 -9.34 28.82 -23.90
N ARG A 333 -9.20 28.01 -24.94
CA ARG A 333 -10.14 26.93 -25.30
C ARG A 333 -9.39 25.60 -25.36
N PRO A 334 -10.03 24.45 -25.05
CA PRO A 334 -9.39 23.16 -25.25
C PRO A 334 -9.20 22.88 -26.74
N ASP A 335 -8.07 22.27 -27.10
CA ASP A 335 -7.82 21.73 -28.43
C ASP A 335 -8.07 20.22 -28.49
N LEU A 336 -8.17 19.57 -27.33
CA LEU A 336 -8.50 18.16 -27.15
C LEU A 336 -9.61 17.99 -26.12
N ARG A 337 -10.67 17.25 -26.47
CA ARG A 337 -11.68 16.78 -25.53
C ARG A 337 -11.82 15.26 -25.60
N LEU A 338 -11.78 14.59 -24.44
CA LEU A 338 -11.99 13.15 -24.31
C LEU A 338 -13.30 12.89 -23.56
N GLY A 339 -14.24 12.18 -24.19
CA GLY A 339 -15.50 11.76 -23.58
C GLY A 339 -15.53 10.26 -23.31
N VAL A 340 -15.77 9.84 -22.07
CA VAL A 340 -15.91 8.43 -21.71
C VAL A 340 -17.29 7.92 -22.12
N LEU A 341 -17.36 7.15 -23.21
CA LEU A 341 -18.63 6.61 -23.71
C LEU A 341 -19.05 5.35 -22.96
N GLU A 342 -18.11 4.43 -22.73
CA GLU A 342 -18.38 3.13 -22.11
C GLU A 342 -17.18 2.66 -21.29
N LEU A 343 -17.46 1.99 -20.18
CA LEU A 343 -16.46 1.40 -19.31
C LEU A 343 -16.86 -0.04 -18.94
N ALA A 344 -16.40 -1.00 -19.72
CA ALA A 344 -16.76 -2.40 -19.55
C ALA A 344 -16.01 -3.02 -18.36
N GLU A 345 -16.72 -3.77 -17.53
CA GLU A 345 -16.11 -4.53 -16.42
C GLU A 345 -15.31 -5.73 -16.92
N SER A 346 -15.44 -6.17 -18.16
CA SER A 346 -14.60 -7.25 -18.69
C SER A 346 -14.41 -7.06 -20.19
N ALA A 347 -13.18 -7.31 -20.64
CA ALA A 347 -12.78 -7.26 -22.03
C ALA A 347 -11.89 -8.47 -22.33
N ARG A 348 -12.10 -9.06 -23.50
CA ARG A 348 -11.20 -10.03 -24.09
C ARG A 348 -10.33 -9.30 -25.11
N VAL A 349 -9.02 -9.39 -24.92
CA VAL A 349 -8.03 -8.91 -25.89
C VAL A 349 -7.54 -10.12 -26.67
N ALA A 350 -7.69 -10.08 -27.99
CA ALA A 350 -7.13 -11.10 -28.89
C ALA A 350 -5.89 -10.55 -29.60
N ALA A 351 -5.10 -11.46 -30.16
CA ALA A 351 -3.95 -11.11 -31.00
C ALA A 351 -4.39 -10.12 -32.09
N PRO A 352 -3.67 -9.01 -32.29
CA PRO A 352 -4.04 -8.01 -33.26
C PRO A 352 -3.87 -8.60 -34.66
N ASP A 353 -4.75 -8.17 -35.57
CA ASP A 353 -4.48 -8.39 -36.97
C ASP A 353 -3.39 -7.42 -37.42
N VAL A 354 -2.51 -7.89 -38.30
CA VAL A 354 -1.36 -7.10 -38.76
C VAL A 354 -1.41 -7.06 -40.25
N ARG A 355 -1.37 -5.84 -40.78
CA ARG A 355 -1.31 -5.60 -42.21
C ARG A 355 -0.27 -4.55 -42.55
N GLU A 356 0.13 -4.54 -43.81
CA GLU A 356 0.95 -3.48 -44.37
C GLU A 356 0.17 -2.16 -44.33
N ALA A 357 0.84 -1.08 -43.93
CA ALA A 357 0.31 0.26 -43.88
C ALA A 357 0.12 0.79 -45.32
N GLY A 358 -1.10 1.21 -45.63
CA GLY A 358 -1.38 2.00 -46.81
C GLY A 358 -1.07 3.48 -46.58
N SER A 359 -1.10 4.27 -47.66
CA SER A 359 -0.92 5.72 -47.58
C SER A 359 -1.95 6.43 -46.68
N ALA A 360 -3.12 5.80 -46.46
CA ALA A 360 -4.20 6.34 -45.63
C ALA A 360 -3.97 6.15 -44.12
N ASP A 361 -3.09 5.22 -43.71
CA ASP A 361 -2.86 4.93 -42.29
C ASP A 361 -1.97 6.00 -41.62
N GLY A 362 -1.16 6.71 -42.42
CA GLY A 362 -0.33 7.82 -41.95
C GLY A 362 0.56 7.41 -40.79
N SER A 363 0.38 8.08 -39.65
CA SER A 363 1.12 7.87 -38.39
C SER A 363 0.64 6.66 -37.57
N GLN A 364 -0.45 5.99 -37.96
CA GLN A 364 -0.84 4.73 -37.31
C GLN A 364 0.12 3.58 -37.63
N ALA A 365 0.98 3.79 -38.61
CA ALA A 365 1.99 2.83 -39.00
C ALA A 365 3.12 2.79 -37.96
N LEU A 366 3.41 1.60 -37.47
CA LEU A 366 4.42 1.36 -36.43
C LEU A 366 5.84 1.25 -36.97
N GLY A 367 6.02 1.37 -38.29
CA GLY A 367 7.25 1.01 -38.96
C GLY A 367 7.38 -0.51 -39.16
N PRO A 368 8.60 -1.00 -39.43
CA PRO A 368 8.80 -2.40 -39.77
C PRO A 368 8.43 -3.33 -38.62
N LEU A 369 7.74 -4.42 -38.95
CA LEU A 369 7.33 -5.43 -37.96
C LEU A 369 7.42 -6.84 -38.52
N ALA A 370 7.88 -7.79 -37.71
CA ALA A 370 7.72 -9.22 -37.97
C ALA A 370 6.66 -9.80 -37.01
N LYS A 371 5.64 -10.48 -37.57
CA LYS A 371 4.65 -11.25 -36.82
C LYS A 371 5.09 -12.70 -36.80
N LEU A 372 5.29 -13.24 -35.61
CA LEU A 372 5.70 -14.62 -35.37
C LEU A 372 4.68 -15.32 -34.46
N THR A 373 4.69 -16.64 -34.46
CA THR A 373 4.02 -17.48 -33.47
C THR A 373 5.07 -18.32 -32.77
N LEU A 374 5.11 -18.23 -31.45
CA LEU A 374 5.88 -19.10 -30.59
C LEU A 374 4.99 -20.27 -30.17
N THR A 375 5.41 -21.50 -30.44
CA THR A 375 4.76 -22.71 -29.94
C THR A 375 5.64 -23.34 -28.88
N LEU A 376 5.16 -23.33 -27.64
CA LEU A 376 5.84 -23.95 -26.51
C LEU A 376 5.49 -25.44 -26.42
N PRO A 377 6.45 -26.31 -26.06
CA PRO A 377 6.13 -27.69 -25.71
C PRO A 377 5.25 -27.71 -24.44
N ALA A 378 4.32 -28.67 -24.34
CA ALA A 378 3.37 -28.74 -23.23
C ALA A 378 4.04 -28.78 -21.84
N GLU A 379 5.25 -29.33 -21.75
CA GLU A 379 6.03 -29.44 -20.51
C GLU A 379 6.59 -28.09 -20.00
N GLU A 380 6.71 -27.07 -20.86
CA GLU A 380 7.27 -25.76 -20.47
C GLU A 380 6.21 -24.70 -20.14
N VAL A 381 4.94 -24.99 -20.44
CA VAL A 381 3.82 -24.06 -20.20
C VAL A 381 3.60 -23.79 -18.71
N ASP A 382 3.94 -24.76 -17.84
CA ASP A 382 3.80 -24.65 -16.38
C ASP A 382 4.62 -23.49 -15.76
N HIS A 383 5.58 -22.92 -16.48
CA HIS A 383 6.43 -21.84 -16.01
C HIS A 383 6.14 -20.46 -16.63
N VAL A 384 5.25 -20.38 -17.64
CA VAL A 384 5.07 -19.16 -18.45
C VAL A 384 3.87 -18.31 -17.99
N ASP A 385 2.92 -18.87 -17.25
CA ASP A 385 1.75 -18.12 -16.78
C ASP A 385 1.79 -17.79 -15.29
N ALA A 386 1.42 -16.54 -14.98
CA ALA A 386 1.00 -16.16 -13.63
C ALA A 386 -0.17 -17.06 -13.21
N PRO A 387 -0.14 -17.67 -12.01
CA PRO A 387 -1.15 -18.63 -11.58
C PRO A 387 -2.55 -17.99 -11.54
N GLY A 388 -3.41 -18.34 -12.52
CA GLY A 388 -4.81 -17.92 -12.56
C GLY A 388 -5.43 -17.62 -13.93
N SER A 389 -4.73 -17.82 -15.06
CA SER A 389 -5.29 -17.61 -16.41
C SER A 389 -6.38 -18.63 -16.79
N GLY A 390 -6.44 -19.79 -16.13
CA GLY A 390 -7.54 -20.76 -16.26
C GLY A 390 -7.67 -21.40 -17.65
N HIS A 391 -6.60 -21.39 -18.45
CA HIS A 391 -6.57 -22.02 -19.77
C HIS A 391 -6.06 -23.46 -19.70
N ASP A 392 -6.79 -24.38 -20.35
CA ASP A 392 -6.48 -25.81 -20.48
C ASP A 392 -5.23 -26.00 -21.36
N HIS A 393 -4.17 -26.63 -20.84
CA HIS A 393 -2.80 -26.57 -21.37
C HIS A 393 -2.53 -27.54 -22.54
N GLY A 394 -3.15 -27.26 -23.69
CA GLY A 394 -2.59 -27.70 -24.98
C GLY A 394 -1.29 -26.95 -25.31
N PRO A 395 -0.56 -27.31 -26.40
CA PRO A 395 0.53 -26.48 -26.90
C PRO A 395 0.03 -25.05 -27.09
N GLN A 396 0.63 -24.11 -26.36
CA GLN A 396 0.20 -22.73 -26.35
C GLN A 396 0.90 -22.01 -27.49
N GLU A 397 0.11 -21.61 -28.49
CA GLU A 397 0.55 -20.71 -29.54
C GLU A 397 0.48 -19.26 -29.02
N MET A 398 1.62 -18.62 -28.89
CA MET A 398 1.76 -17.23 -28.45
C MET A 398 2.22 -16.36 -29.62
N PRO A 399 1.44 -15.37 -30.04
CA PRO A 399 1.92 -14.43 -31.06
C PRO A 399 3.04 -13.55 -30.48
N VAL A 400 4.11 -13.38 -31.24
CA VAL A 400 5.26 -12.54 -30.92
C VAL A 400 5.41 -11.49 -32.03
N PHE A 401 5.56 -10.23 -31.63
CA PHE A 401 5.75 -9.11 -32.55
C PHE A 401 7.13 -8.53 -32.34
N LEU A 402 7.98 -8.56 -33.37
CA LEU A 402 9.32 -8.01 -33.32
C LEU A 402 9.42 -6.75 -34.19
N ALA A 403 9.93 -5.67 -33.62
CA ALA A 403 10.16 -4.39 -34.30
C ALA A 403 11.64 -4.00 -34.17
N PRO A 404 12.34 -3.48 -35.19
CA PRO A 404 13.78 -3.21 -35.12
C PRO A 404 14.22 -2.21 -34.04
N ALA A 405 13.28 -1.45 -33.46
CA ALA A 405 13.52 -0.48 -32.41
C ALA A 405 12.57 -0.67 -31.22
N GLY A 406 13.01 -0.21 -30.05
CA GLY A 406 12.20 -0.23 -28.82
C GLY A 406 12.31 -1.53 -28.02
N GLN A 407 11.33 -1.76 -27.13
CA GLN A 407 11.34 -2.91 -26.21
C GLN A 407 11.11 -4.26 -26.93
N ASN A 408 10.47 -4.24 -28.09
CA ASN A 408 10.18 -5.42 -28.90
C ASN A 408 11.27 -5.70 -29.96
N ALA A 409 12.46 -5.11 -29.80
CA ALA A 409 13.61 -5.37 -30.68
C ALA A 409 14.23 -6.75 -30.48
N HIS A 410 13.91 -7.41 -29.38
CA HIS A 410 14.45 -8.71 -29.05
C HIS A 410 13.39 -9.61 -28.44
N PHE A 411 13.48 -10.90 -28.77
CA PHE A 411 12.70 -11.99 -28.23
C PHE A 411 13.66 -13.07 -27.72
N PHE A 412 13.28 -13.73 -26.64
CA PHE A 412 14.09 -14.78 -26.02
C PHE A 412 13.22 -16.00 -25.81
N ASP A 413 13.81 -17.16 -26.05
CA ASP A 413 13.17 -18.43 -25.75
C ASP A 413 12.85 -18.55 -24.26
N PRO A 414 11.61 -18.91 -23.85
CA PRO A 414 11.31 -19.24 -22.47
C PRO A 414 12.17 -20.39 -21.91
N GLY A 415 12.55 -21.36 -22.75
CA GLY A 415 13.51 -22.41 -22.40
C GLY A 415 14.97 -21.93 -22.29
N TRP A 416 15.24 -20.66 -22.63
CA TRP A 416 16.58 -20.07 -22.70
C TRP A 416 17.52 -20.81 -23.67
N GLY A 417 16.98 -21.36 -24.76
CA GLY A 417 17.73 -22.05 -25.81
C GLY A 417 18.27 -21.14 -26.92
N PHE A 418 17.65 -19.97 -27.16
CA PHE A 418 18.07 -19.00 -28.19
C PHE A 418 17.58 -17.58 -27.92
N ARG A 419 18.10 -16.62 -28.70
CA ARG A 419 17.69 -15.20 -28.68
C ARG A 419 17.56 -14.68 -30.10
N VAL A 420 16.50 -13.91 -30.37
CA VAL A 420 16.25 -13.31 -31.68
C VAL A 420 16.19 -11.79 -31.56
N MET A 421 16.93 -11.07 -32.39
CA MET A 421 16.80 -9.62 -32.55
C MET A 421 16.20 -9.28 -33.91
N ALA A 422 15.31 -8.29 -33.96
CA ALA A 422 14.78 -7.79 -35.21
C ALA A 422 15.74 -6.80 -35.87
N HIS A 423 15.88 -6.92 -37.19
CA HIS A 423 16.56 -5.94 -38.03
C HIS A 423 15.75 -5.71 -39.31
N HIS A 424 15.72 -4.46 -39.77
CA HIS A 424 15.08 -4.08 -41.03
C HIS A 424 15.96 -3.09 -41.78
N GLY A 425 16.13 -3.31 -43.07
CA GLY A 425 16.85 -2.42 -43.97
C GLY A 425 18.23 -2.92 -44.41
N ALA A 426 18.96 -2.07 -45.13
CA ALA A 426 20.20 -2.45 -45.84
C ALA A 426 21.50 -2.38 -44.99
N GLY A 427 21.38 -2.25 -43.66
CA GLY A 427 22.54 -2.19 -42.76
C GLY A 427 23.26 -3.54 -42.62
N PRO A 428 24.56 -3.55 -42.26
CA PRO A 428 25.29 -4.78 -41.97
C PRO A 428 24.80 -5.40 -40.67
N VAL A 429 24.25 -6.62 -40.75
CA VAL A 429 23.69 -7.37 -39.62
C VAL A 429 24.78 -7.79 -38.63
N GLU A 430 26.02 -7.95 -39.11
CA GLU A 430 27.17 -8.38 -38.31
C GLU A 430 27.48 -7.40 -37.17
N GLY A 431 27.15 -6.11 -37.34
CA GLY A 431 27.36 -5.09 -36.32
C GLY A 431 26.35 -5.12 -35.16
N LEU A 432 25.31 -5.94 -35.24
CA LEU A 432 24.30 -6.09 -34.18
C LEU A 432 24.69 -7.15 -33.15
N PHE A 433 25.61 -8.05 -33.49
CA PHE A 433 26.16 -9.01 -32.54
C PHE A 433 27.16 -8.32 -31.61
N PRO A 434 27.23 -8.73 -30.33
CA PRO A 434 28.25 -8.22 -29.44
C PRO A 434 29.65 -8.51 -30.01
N VAL A 435 30.48 -7.48 -30.11
CA VAL A 435 31.88 -7.63 -30.51
C VAL A 435 32.69 -7.99 -29.28
N ASP A 436 33.48 -9.06 -29.35
CA ASP A 436 34.49 -9.36 -28.34
C ASP A 436 35.61 -8.30 -28.45
N ASP A 437 35.56 -7.31 -27.57
CA ASP A 437 36.57 -6.25 -27.46
C ASP A 437 37.66 -6.60 -26.43
N GLY A 438 37.68 -7.84 -25.95
CA GLY A 438 38.58 -8.33 -24.91
C GLY A 438 38.22 -7.90 -23.49
N ARG A 439 37.10 -7.17 -23.29
CA ARG A 439 36.58 -6.87 -21.95
C ARG A 439 35.76 -8.04 -21.41
N ALA A 440 35.47 -7.98 -20.11
CA ALA A 440 34.48 -8.89 -19.53
C ALA A 440 33.12 -8.69 -20.24
N PRO A 441 32.21 -9.68 -20.25
CA PRO A 441 30.93 -9.56 -20.93
C PRO A 441 30.08 -8.38 -20.43
N LEU A 442 29.42 -7.68 -21.36
CA LEU A 442 28.48 -6.59 -21.05
C LEU A 442 27.22 -7.17 -20.42
N LEU A 443 26.98 -6.87 -19.14
CA LEU A 443 25.84 -7.41 -18.40
C LEU A 443 24.57 -6.59 -18.61
N GLY A 444 24.70 -5.28 -18.79
CA GLY A 444 23.57 -4.36 -18.71
C GLY A 444 23.94 -2.89 -18.71
N GLU A 445 22.97 -2.09 -18.28
CA GLU A 445 23.12 -0.67 -18.03
C GLU A 445 22.87 -0.40 -16.55
N LEU A 446 23.73 0.40 -15.92
CA LEU A 446 23.54 0.90 -14.56
C LEU A 446 23.27 2.40 -14.64
N SER A 447 22.15 2.81 -14.08
CA SER A 447 21.73 4.20 -13.95
C SER A 447 22.06 4.70 -12.55
N LEU A 448 22.80 5.80 -12.45
CA LEU A 448 23.33 6.35 -11.20
C LEU A 448 22.86 7.78 -11.00
N ARG A 449 22.32 8.11 -9.82
CA ARG A 449 21.86 9.45 -9.42
C ARG A 449 22.31 9.77 -8.00
N VAL A 450 22.66 11.03 -7.70
CA VAL A 450 22.98 11.47 -6.35
C VAL A 450 22.05 12.60 -5.91
N ASP A 451 21.15 12.30 -4.98
CA ASP A 451 20.06 13.21 -4.58
C ASP A 451 20.60 14.47 -3.88
N LEU A 452 21.62 14.29 -3.03
CA LEU A 452 22.25 15.39 -2.28
C LEU A 452 23.05 16.35 -3.16
N ALA A 453 23.44 15.93 -4.36
CA ALA A 453 24.20 16.78 -5.30
C ALA A 453 23.28 17.66 -6.16
N GLY A 454 21.95 17.50 -6.05
CA GLY A 454 20.99 18.19 -6.91
C GLY A 454 20.95 17.64 -8.35
N ASP A 455 21.53 16.45 -8.58
CA ASP A 455 21.48 15.79 -9.87
C ASP A 455 20.08 15.19 -10.08
N VAL A 456 19.26 15.86 -10.89
CA VAL A 456 17.90 15.39 -11.22
C VAL A 456 17.94 14.34 -12.34
N VAL A 457 19.00 14.32 -13.16
CA VAL A 457 19.10 13.44 -14.33
C VAL A 457 20.05 12.30 -14.03
N PRO A 458 19.58 11.04 -14.02
CA PRO A 458 20.45 9.90 -13.78
C PRO A 458 21.42 9.71 -14.94
N ARG A 459 22.66 9.36 -14.62
CA ARG A 459 23.69 8.99 -15.60
C ARG A 459 23.64 7.49 -15.82
N THR A 460 23.30 7.07 -17.04
CA THR A 460 23.33 5.64 -17.42
C THR A 460 24.66 5.28 -18.06
N VAL A 461 25.28 4.19 -17.60
CA VAL A 461 26.51 3.64 -18.17
C VAL A 461 26.36 2.15 -18.47
N PRO A 462 26.98 1.63 -19.55
CA PRO A 462 27.12 0.19 -19.75
C PRO A 462 28.02 -0.39 -18.66
N ILE A 463 27.72 -1.60 -18.17
CA ILE A 463 28.49 -2.24 -17.10
C ILE A 463 28.92 -3.67 -17.44
N HIS A 464 30.19 -3.97 -17.14
CA HIS A 464 30.79 -5.30 -17.28
C HIS A 464 31.10 -5.88 -15.89
N LEU A 465 31.23 -7.22 -15.81
CA LEU A 465 31.60 -7.88 -14.56
C LEU A 465 33.01 -7.45 -14.12
N GLY A 466 33.16 -7.01 -12.87
CA GLY A 466 34.42 -6.52 -12.31
C GLY A 466 34.76 -5.06 -12.65
N GLU A 467 33.92 -4.37 -13.43
CA GLU A 467 34.14 -2.96 -13.78
C GLU A 467 33.85 -2.04 -12.60
N THR A 468 34.67 -1.00 -12.45
CA THR A 468 34.48 0.09 -11.49
C THR A 468 34.06 1.36 -12.23
N VAL A 469 32.87 1.86 -11.90
CA VAL A 469 32.28 3.07 -12.48
C VAL A 469 32.40 4.22 -11.47
N GLN A 470 32.85 5.39 -11.95
CA GLN A 470 32.81 6.62 -11.18
C GLN A 470 31.42 7.27 -11.31
N ALA A 471 30.69 7.29 -10.20
CA ALA A 471 29.38 7.90 -10.08
C ALA A 471 29.49 9.39 -9.70
N PRO A 472 28.42 10.19 -9.92
CA PRO A 472 28.38 11.58 -9.45
C PRO A 472 28.64 11.67 -7.95
N GLY A 473 28.99 12.86 -7.46
CA GLY A 473 29.31 13.06 -6.04
C GLY A 473 30.59 12.39 -5.55
N GLY A 474 31.36 11.71 -6.42
CA GLY A 474 32.64 11.05 -6.10
C GLY A 474 32.51 9.64 -5.51
N PHE A 475 31.37 8.98 -5.71
CA PHE A 475 31.20 7.56 -5.41
C PHE A 475 31.88 6.68 -6.47
N SER A 476 32.42 5.55 -6.03
CA SER A 476 32.99 4.52 -6.90
C SER A 476 32.19 3.23 -6.72
N VAL A 477 31.60 2.72 -7.81
CA VAL A 477 30.73 1.53 -7.79
C VAL A 477 31.40 0.42 -8.57
N THR A 478 31.74 -0.69 -7.92
CA THR A 478 32.38 -1.86 -8.54
C THR A 478 31.40 -3.02 -8.64
N VAL A 479 31.22 -3.58 -9.83
CA VAL A 479 30.33 -4.74 -10.04
C VAL A 479 31.06 -6.01 -9.63
N GLU A 480 30.77 -6.54 -8.44
CA GLU A 480 31.45 -7.74 -7.92
C GLU A 480 30.91 -9.02 -8.56
N ARG A 481 29.59 -9.10 -8.72
CA ARG A 481 28.92 -10.32 -9.17
C ARG A 481 27.59 -10.02 -9.85
N ALA A 482 27.31 -10.75 -10.92
CA ALA A 482 26.01 -10.80 -11.57
C ALA A 482 25.21 -12.01 -11.09
N VAL A 483 23.91 -11.85 -10.89
CA VAL A 483 23.00 -12.92 -10.49
C VAL A 483 21.81 -12.90 -11.47
N PRO A 484 21.72 -13.83 -12.43
CA PRO A 484 20.67 -13.80 -13.45
C PRO A 484 19.29 -14.10 -12.86
N ASN A 485 19.23 -14.95 -11.84
CA ASN A 485 17.99 -15.26 -11.13
C ASN A 485 18.20 -15.18 -9.62
N PHE A 486 17.95 -14.00 -9.05
CA PHE A 486 18.02 -13.81 -7.62
C PHE A 486 16.76 -14.35 -6.93
N ARG A 487 16.95 -15.22 -5.94
CA ARG A 487 15.89 -15.77 -5.11
C ARG A 487 16.35 -15.91 -3.67
N LEU A 488 15.43 -15.73 -2.74
CA LEU A 488 15.64 -15.99 -1.31
C LEU A 488 14.88 -17.27 -0.93
N GLU A 489 15.59 -18.27 -0.43
CA GLU A 489 15.02 -19.48 0.15
C GLU A 489 15.37 -19.48 1.65
N GLU A 490 14.34 -19.49 2.50
CA GLU A 490 14.50 -19.45 3.97
C GLU A 490 15.35 -18.26 4.47
N GLY A 491 15.23 -17.11 3.79
CA GLY A 491 16.00 -15.90 4.13
C GLY A 491 17.47 -15.94 3.70
N ARG A 492 17.90 -16.96 2.97
CA ARG A 492 19.23 -17.07 2.37
C ARG A 492 19.15 -16.94 0.87
N GLU A 493 20.17 -16.32 0.27
CA GLU A 493 20.32 -16.29 -1.19
C GLU A 493 20.44 -17.73 -1.71
N ALA A 494 19.47 -18.16 -2.51
CA ALA A 494 19.54 -19.42 -3.23
C ALA A 494 20.31 -19.19 -4.54
N ARG A 495 21.50 -19.80 -4.61
CA ARG A 495 22.45 -19.59 -5.70
C ARG A 495 22.26 -20.64 -6.78
N ASP A 496 22.24 -20.19 -8.03
CA ASP A 496 22.47 -21.05 -9.18
C ASP A 496 23.98 -21.01 -9.50
N GLU A 497 24.66 -22.15 -9.36
CA GLU A 497 26.10 -22.26 -9.57
C GLU A 497 26.48 -22.43 -11.05
N ARG A 498 25.49 -22.62 -11.92
CA ARG A 498 25.74 -22.76 -13.36
C ARG A 498 26.32 -21.44 -13.93
N PRO A 499 27.13 -21.52 -15.00
CA PRO A 499 27.63 -20.34 -15.69
C PRO A 499 26.51 -19.38 -16.09
N LEU A 500 26.78 -18.06 -16.08
CA LEU A 500 25.79 -17.03 -16.46
C LEU A 500 25.12 -17.31 -17.81
N ALA A 501 25.85 -17.92 -18.75
CA ALA A 501 25.34 -18.24 -20.08
C ALA A 501 24.27 -19.35 -20.08
N GLU A 502 24.21 -20.19 -19.05
CA GLU A 502 23.30 -21.33 -18.95
C GLU A 502 22.05 -21.04 -18.09
N VAL A 503 21.98 -19.86 -17.45
CA VAL A 503 20.91 -19.51 -16.53
C VAL A 503 20.05 -18.40 -17.12
N ARG A 504 18.74 -18.62 -17.18
CA ARG A 504 17.76 -17.64 -17.62
C ARG A 504 17.69 -16.46 -16.63
N PRO A 505 17.72 -15.20 -17.11
CA PRO A 505 17.70 -14.03 -16.26
C PRO A 505 16.26 -13.66 -15.85
N ASP A 506 15.62 -14.47 -15.00
CA ASP A 506 14.22 -14.27 -14.57
C ASP A 506 14.07 -13.14 -13.54
N ASN A 507 15.05 -12.99 -12.65
CA ASN A 507 15.10 -11.90 -11.68
C ASN A 507 16.55 -11.39 -11.58
N PRO A 508 17.04 -10.72 -12.63
CA PRO A 508 18.44 -10.39 -12.73
C PRO A 508 18.83 -9.27 -11.79
N GLY A 509 20.05 -9.35 -11.26
CA GLY A 509 20.60 -8.33 -10.39
C GLY A 509 22.12 -8.35 -10.30
N LEU A 510 22.65 -7.36 -9.61
CA LEU A 510 24.06 -7.14 -9.40
C LEU A 510 24.36 -7.02 -7.91
N TRP A 511 25.41 -7.70 -7.45
CA TRP A 511 26.09 -7.30 -6.22
C TRP A 511 27.16 -6.28 -6.58
N VAL A 512 27.02 -5.09 -6.01
CA VAL A 512 27.96 -3.99 -6.19
C VAL A 512 28.64 -3.63 -4.87
N SER A 513 29.88 -3.16 -4.98
CA SER A 513 30.68 -2.62 -3.89
C SER A 513 30.81 -1.12 -4.09
N ILE A 514 30.36 -0.34 -3.11
CA ILE A 514 30.26 1.12 -3.22
C ILE A 514 31.25 1.75 -2.23
N THR A 515 32.11 2.62 -2.74
CA THR A 515 32.98 3.46 -1.93
C THR A 515 32.57 4.91 -2.10
N GLY A 516 32.19 5.57 -1.01
CA GLY A 516 31.81 6.98 -1.01
C GLY A 516 32.96 7.96 -1.26
N PRO A 517 32.66 9.24 -1.54
CA PRO A 517 33.63 10.31 -1.79
C PRO A 517 34.47 10.70 -0.56
N GLY A 518 35.32 9.80 -0.06
CA GLY A 518 36.25 10.01 1.06
C GLY A 518 35.55 10.27 2.42
N GLN A 519 35.98 9.77 3.57
CA GLN A 519 37.35 9.84 4.10
C GLN A 519 38.13 11.15 3.81
N ALA A 520 37.49 12.17 3.22
CA ALA A 520 37.98 13.54 3.18
C ALA A 520 37.62 14.19 4.52
N THR A 521 38.43 13.91 5.54
CA THR A 521 38.60 14.67 6.79
C THR A 521 37.44 15.62 7.17
N GLY A 522 36.37 15.11 7.80
CA GLY A 522 35.42 16.00 8.49
C GLY A 522 33.96 15.57 8.66
N SER A 523 33.46 14.55 7.95
CA SER A 523 32.08 14.07 8.14
C SER A 523 31.96 13.25 9.43
N LYS A 524 31.05 13.65 10.32
CA LYS A 524 30.90 13.15 11.71
C LYS A 524 30.08 11.86 11.87
N ALA A 525 29.72 11.19 10.77
CA ALA A 525 28.88 9.98 10.82
C ALA A 525 29.36 8.85 9.89
N ALA A 526 30.60 8.93 9.37
CA ALA A 526 31.18 7.79 8.68
C ALA A 526 31.61 6.75 9.72
N ASP A 527 31.00 5.56 9.69
CA ASP A 527 31.48 4.39 10.42
C ASP A 527 33.00 4.26 10.25
N GLU A 528 33.72 4.14 11.37
CA GLU A 528 35.19 4.16 11.43
C GLU A 528 35.87 3.02 10.65
N THR A 529 35.10 2.06 10.11
CA THR A 529 35.62 0.84 9.47
C THR A 529 36.16 1.07 8.06
N GLY A 530 35.69 2.09 7.34
CA GLY A 530 36.11 2.35 5.95
C GLY A 530 35.82 1.20 4.98
N GLU A 531 34.98 0.24 5.37
CA GLU A 531 34.61 -0.88 4.51
C GLU A 531 33.62 -0.41 3.45
N PRO A 532 33.75 -0.86 2.19
CA PRO A 532 32.82 -0.52 1.12
C PRO A 532 31.43 -1.11 1.40
N GLU A 533 30.38 -0.37 1.06
CA GLU A 533 29.00 -0.86 1.16
C GLU A 533 28.75 -1.91 0.08
N ARG A 534 28.36 -3.11 0.48
CA ARG A 534 27.97 -4.16 -0.45
C ARG A 534 26.45 -4.16 -0.64
N ARG A 535 25.99 -3.82 -1.84
CA ARG A 535 24.58 -3.62 -2.17
C ARG A 535 24.09 -4.56 -3.27
N LEU A 536 22.88 -5.08 -3.14
CA LEU A 536 22.18 -5.80 -4.22
C LEU A 536 21.31 -4.81 -5.00
N VAL A 537 21.48 -4.76 -6.32
CA VAL A 537 20.67 -3.95 -7.24
C VAL A 537 19.92 -4.90 -8.16
N LEU A 538 18.60 -5.01 -8.00
CA LEU A 538 17.74 -5.87 -8.83
C LEU A 538 17.11 -5.05 -9.95
N GLU A 539 16.94 -5.64 -11.13
CA GLU A 539 16.27 -4.97 -12.26
C GLU A 539 14.79 -4.67 -11.96
N ALA A 540 14.11 -5.58 -11.25
CA ALA A 540 12.69 -5.48 -10.94
C ALA A 540 12.35 -4.53 -9.77
N LEU A 541 13.36 -3.95 -9.11
CA LEU A 541 13.20 -3.24 -7.85
C LEU A 541 13.83 -1.85 -7.93
N ASP A 542 13.00 -0.81 -7.91
CA ASP A 542 13.47 0.55 -7.68
C ASP A 542 13.56 0.79 -6.15
N PRO A 543 14.76 0.98 -5.58
CA PRO A 543 14.93 1.14 -4.15
C PRO A 543 14.29 2.44 -3.62
N GLU A 544 14.16 3.48 -4.43
CA GLU A 544 13.53 4.75 -4.05
C GLU A 544 12.01 4.56 -3.98
N GLU A 545 11.40 3.95 -5.01
CA GLU A 545 9.95 3.70 -5.01
C GLU A 545 9.53 2.73 -3.88
N THR A 546 10.41 1.83 -3.45
CA THR A 546 10.14 0.84 -2.39
C THR A 546 10.55 1.27 -0.99
N GLY A 547 11.16 2.45 -0.83
CA GLY A 547 11.68 2.93 0.46
C GLY A 547 12.87 2.12 0.99
N LEU A 548 13.42 1.21 0.19
CA LEU A 548 14.63 0.47 0.55
C LEU A 548 15.88 1.36 0.55
N GLN A 549 15.81 2.49 -0.15
CA GLN A 549 16.91 3.45 -0.25
C GLN A 549 17.39 3.95 1.12
N ASP A 550 16.45 4.18 2.05
CA ASP A 550 16.73 4.67 3.40
C ASP A 550 17.45 3.62 4.28
N ASN A 551 17.46 2.35 3.88
CA ASN A 551 18.14 1.27 4.59
C ASN A 551 19.59 1.07 4.16
N TYR A 552 20.07 1.82 3.15
CA TYR A 552 21.44 1.71 2.65
C TYR A 552 22.39 2.69 3.35
N GLN A 553 23.67 2.28 3.48
CA GLN A 553 24.71 3.13 4.07
C GLN A 553 24.93 4.42 3.27
N HIS A 554 24.82 4.34 1.95
CA HIS A 554 24.86 5.48 1.04
C HIS A 554 23.46 5.79 0.48
N GLU A 555 22.56 6.26 1.35
CA GLU A 555 21.17 6.66 1.03
C GLU A 555 21.09 7.72 -0.08
N GLY A 556 22.12 8.57 -0.22
CA GLY A 556 22.15 9.61 -1.25
C GLY A 556 22.46 9.11 -2.66
N LEU A 557 22.91 7.87 -2.85
CA LEU A 557 23.25 7.27 -4.15
C LEU A 557 22.16 6.28 -4.57
N VAL A 558 21.37 6.64 -5.57
CA VAL A 558 20.35 5.78 -6.15
C VAL A 558 20.96 5.02 -7.33
N LEU A 559 20.80 3.69 -7.32
CA LEU A 559 21.28 2.79 -8.36
C LEU A 559 20.11 2.00 -8.93
N ASN A 560 19.91 2.13 -10.24
CA ASN A 560 18.92 1.35 -10.99
C ASN A 560 19.63 0.51 -12.06
N PHE A 561 19.27 -0.75 -12.18
CA PHE A 561 19.94 -1.68 -13.08
C PHE A 561 18.98 -2.20 -14.16
N ARG A 562 19.47 -2.31 -15.39
CA ARG A 562 18.75 -2.93 -16.50
C ARG A 562 19.61 -4.02 -17.14
N TRP A 563 19.13 -5.26 -17.12
CA TRP A 563 19.87 -6.39 -17.67
C TRP A 563 19.80 -6.41 -19.19
N SER A 564 20.96 -6.47 -19.84
CA SER A 564 21.06 -6.52 -21.30
C SER A 564 20.85 -7.95 -21.78
N ARG A 565 19.59 -8.37 -21.92
CA ARG A 565 19.22 -9.74 -22.34
C ARG A 565 19.85 -10.13 -23.69
N TRP A 566 20.11 -9.17 -24.57
CA TRP A 566 20.82 -9.39 -25.84
C TRP A 566 22.34 -9.52 -25.67
N ASN A 567 23.00 -8.58 -24.97
CA ASN A 567 24.46 -8.53 -24.94
C ASN A 567 25.08 -9.45 -23.86
N ALA A 568 24.36 -9.70 -22.76
CA ALA A 568 24.85 -10.53 -21.65
C ALA A 568 25.18 -11.97 -22.11
N PRO A 569 26.04 -12.70 -21.37
CA PRO A 569 26.25 -14.13 -21.59
C PRO A 569 24.93 -14.89 -21.63
N GLY A 570 24.78 -15.82 -22.56
CA GLY A 570 23.52 -16.53 -22.78
C GLY A 570 23.58 -17.49 -23.97
N PRO A 571 22.44 -18.05 -24.38
CA PRO A 571 22.33 -18.94 -25.53
C PRO A 571 22.65 -18.24 -26.86
N PRO A 572 22.80 -19.00 -27.97
CA PRO A 572 23.11 -18.44 -29.28
C PRO A 572 22.16 -17.33 -29.71
N ARG A 573 22.72 -16.32 -30.36
CA ARG A 573 22.00 -15.15 -30.86
C ARG A 573 21.72 -15.29 -32.35
N PHE A 574 20.54 -14.83 -32.74
CA PHE A 574 20.10 -14.77 -34.12
C PHE A 574 19.53 -13.40 -34.41
N VAL A 575 19.81 -12.86 -35.58
CA VAL A 575 19.15 -11.66 -36.10
C VAL A 575 18.17 -12.08 -37.18
N LEU A 576 16.89 -11.77 -36.96
CA LEU A 576 15.85 -11.88 -37.94
C LEU A 576 15.81 -10.59 -38.76
N ASP A 577 16.35 -10.67 -39.96
CA ASP A 577 16.47 -9.56 -40.90
C ASP A 577 15.44 -9.71 -42.03
N TRP A 578 14.68 -8.66 -42.33
CA TRP A 578 13.72 -8.69 -43.44
C TRP A 578 13.68 -7.40 -44.25
N SER A 579 13.27 -7.54 -45.51
CA SER A 579 12.92 -6.43 -46.40
C SER A 579 12.00 -6.90 -47.52
N GLY A 580 11.00 -6.11 -47.89
CA GLY A 580 10.12 -6.41 -49.02
C GLY A 580 9.40 -7.76 -48.86
N GLY A 581 9.01 -8.10 -47.63
CA GLY A 581 8.32 -9.35 -47.30
C GLY A 581 9.19 -10.62 -47.25
N ASN A 582 10.48 -10.54 -47.56
CA ASN A 582 11.41 -11.67 -47.47
C ASN A 582 12.26 -11.55 -46.21
N GLY A 583 12.36 -12.65 -45.45
CA GLY A 583 13.18 -12.72 -44.24
C GLY A 583 14.39 -13.63 -44.40
N ARG A 584 15.44 -13.36 -43.63
CA ARG A 584 16.56 -14.26 -43.38
C ARG A 584 16.90 -14.26 -41.90
N LEU A 585 17.38 -15.39 -41.40
CA LEU A 585 17.86 -15.56 -40.04
C LEU A 585 19.37 -15.67 -40.10
N VAL A 586 20.07 -14.75 -39.45
CA VAL A 586 21.53 -14.72 -39.38
C VAL A 586 21.96 -15.15 -37.98
N GLY A 587 22.75 -16.20 -37.85
CA GLY A 587 23.33 -16.64 -36.58
C GLY A 587 24.57 -15.83 -36.21
N GLU A 588 24.90 -15.77 -34.92
CA GLU A 588 26.13 -15.11 -34.44
C GLU A 588 27.43 -15.76 -34.96
N ASP A 589 27.35 -17.00 -35.44
CA ASP A 589 28.44 -17.72 -36.11
C ASP A 589 28.56 -17.38 -37.61
N GLY A 590 27.70 -16.48 -38.11
CA GLY A 590 27.64 -16.06 -39.52
C GLY A 590 26.83 -16.99 -40.41
N THR A 591 26.17 -18.02 -39.88
CA THR A 591 25.24 -18.85 -40.65
C THR A 591 24.03 -18.03 -41.10
N ILE A 592 23.54 -18.28 -42.32
CA ILE A 592 22.40 -17.56 -42.89
C ILE A 592 21.38 -18.59 -43.38
N HIS A 593 20.16 -18.51 -42.84
CA HIS A 593 19.04 -19.34 -43.22
C HIS A 593 17.95 -18.47 -43.87
N GLU A 594 17.49 -18.86 -45.06
CA GLU A 594 16.33 -18.21 -45.70
C GLU A 594 15.07 -18.52 -44.90
N VAL A 595 14.30 -17.49 -44.54
CA VAL A 595 13.08 -17.64 -43.75
C VAL A 595 11.88 -17.72 -44.67
N ARG A 596 11.09 -18.79 -44.52
CA ARG A 596 9.82 -18.97 -45.21
C ARG A 596 8.68 -18.81 -44.22
N LEU A 597 7.66 -18.03 -44.60
CA LEU A 597 6.46 -17.88 -43.79
C LEU A 597 5.80 -19.26 -43.56
N GLU A 598 5.14 -19.40 -42.40
CA GLU A 598 4.46 -20.62 -41.94
C GLU A 598 5.38 -21.85 -41.76
N ARG A 599 6.71 -21.65 -41.79
CA ARG A 599 7.70 -22.69 -41.48
C ARG A 599 8.52 -22.29 -40.28
N ASP A 600 8.73 -23.22 -39.36
CA ASP A 600 9.54 -23.00 -38.17
C ASP A 600 10.96 -22.53 -38.53
N LEU A 601 11.44 -21.53 -37.79
CA LEU A 601 12.81 -21.05 -37.84
C LEU A 601 13.77 -22.14 -37.35
N ASP A 602 14.95 -22.21 -37.96
CA ASP A 602 16.02 -23.15 -37.58
C ASP A 602 16.75 -22.64 -36.34
N LEU A 603 16.09 -22.74 -35.19
CA LEU A 603 16.57 -22.28 -33.89
C LEU A 603 16.85 -23.49 -32.98
N PRO A 604 17.90 -23.45 -32.14
CA PRO A 604 18.13 -24.49 -31.14
C PRO A 604 17.05 -24.43 -30.06
N GLY A 605 16.79 -25.54 -29.36
CA GLY A 605 15.81 -25.59 -28.28
C GLY A 605 14.55 -26.37 -28.63
N SER A 606 13.60 -26.38 -27.69
CA SER A 606 12.33 -27.12 -27.75
C SER A 606 11.19 -26.25 -28.29
N SER A 607 11.25 -24.94 -28.06
CA SER A 607 10.32 -23.94 -28.58
C SER A 607 10.43 -23.82 -30.10
N ARG A 608 9.27 -23.71 -30.77
CA ARG A 608 9.21 -23.51 -32.23
C ARG A 608 8.73 -22.10 -32.53
N VAL A 609 9.44 -21.39 -33.40
CA VAL A 609 9.09 -20.03 -33.81
C VAL A 609 8.71 -20.05 -35.28
N THR A 610 7.46 -19.71 -35.59
CA THR A 610 6.93 -19.72 -36.95
C THR A 610 6.65 -18.28 -37.39
N PRO A 611 7.30 -17.74 -38.43
CA PRO A 611 7.00 -16.41 -38.94
C PRO A 611 5.70 -16.45 -39.74
N LEU A 612 4.76 -15.57 -39.39
CA LEU A 612 3.47 -15.43 -40.07
C LEU A 612 3.46 -14.28 -41.08
N GLY A 613 4.29 -13.26 -40.88
CA GLY A 613 4.38 -12.14 -41.81
C GLY A 613 5.56 -11.21 -41.51
N PHE A 614 6.08 -10.59 -42.57
CA PHE A 614 7.08 -9.53 -42.53
C PHE A 614 6.49 -8.29 -43.17
N PHE A 615 6.51 -7.18 -42.44
CA PHE A 615 5.91 -5.92 -42.83
C PHE A 615 7.00 -4.85 -42.83
N ASP A 616 7.07 -4.06 -43.91
CA ASP A 616 8.02 -2.94 -43.98
C ASP A 616 7.49 -1.73 -43.20
N ASN A 617 6.17 -1.60 -43.13
CA ASN A 617 5.47 -0.63 -42.32
C ASN A 617 4.14 -1.23 -41.84
N ALA A 618 4.03 -1.62 -40.58
CA ALA A 618 2.88 -2.37 -40.08
C ALA A 618 1.82 -1.49 -39.41
N VAL A 619 0.55 -1.87 -39.54
CA VAL A 619 -0.55 -1.37 -38.70
C VAL A 619 -1.11 -2.53 -37.88
N LEU A 620 -1.28 -2.29 -36.56
CA LEU A 620 -1.92 -3.24 -35.66
C LEU A 620 -3.41 -2.91 -35.50
N GLU A 621 -4.27 -3.77 -36.02
CA GLU A 621 -5.70 -3.70 -35.78
C GLU A 621 -6.04 -4.48 -34.51
N ARG A 622 -6.32 -3.75 -33.43
CA ARG A 622 -6.58 -4.33 -32.12
C ARG A 622 -7.95 -5.00 -32.11
N SER A 623 -7.98 -6.23 -31.62
CA SER A 623 -9.22 -6.97 -31.40
C SER A 623 -9.57 -6.95 -29.92
N ILE A 624 -10.47 -6.03 -29.55
CA ILE A 624 -10.96 -5.87 -28.17
C ILE A 624 -12.47 -6.12 -28.16
N GLU A 625 -12.89 -7.20 -27.52
CA GLU A 625 -14.28 -7.58 -27.34
C GLU A 625 -14.71 -7.25 -25.90
N PHE A 626 -15.71 -6.38 -25.74
CA PHE A 626 -16.28 -6.12 -24.41
C PHE A 626 -17.27 -7.22 -24.07
N LEU A 627 -17.03 -7.88 -22.94
CA LEU A 627 -17.90 -8.93 -22.45
C LEU A 627 -19.06 -8.31 -21.67
N PRO A 628 -20.27 -8.87 -21.78
CA PRO A 628 -21.41 -8.36 -21.04
C PRO A 628 -21.16 -8.48 -19.54
N THR A 629 -21.56 -7.45 -18.78
CA THR A 629 -21.50 -7.48 -17.32
C THR A 629 -22.34 -8.66 -16.81
N GLN A 630 -21.69 -9.62 -16.16
CA GLN A 630 -22.40 -10.71 -15.50
C GLN A 630 -23.22 -10.11 -14.35
N GLY A 631 -24.53 -10.39 -14.32
CA GLY A 631 -25.40 -9.92 -13.25
C GLY A 631 -25.05 -10.58 -11.92
N ALA A 632 -25.24 -9.85 -10.81
CA ALA A 632 -25.02 -10.35 -9.45
C ALA A 632 -26.09 -11.41 -9.09
N GLY A 633 -25.83 -12.69 -9.41
CA GLY A 633 -26.79 -13.77 -9.24
C GLY A 633 -27.13 -14.11 -7.77
N ASP A 634 -26.19 -13.91 -6.86
CA ASP A 634 -26.29 -14.24 -5.43
C ASP A 634 -26.08 -13.02 -4.51
N GLY A 635 -26.11 -11.81 -5.09
CA GLY A 635 -25.78 -10.56 -4.40
C GLY A 635 -24.27 -10.28 -4.29
N VAL A 636 -23.41 -11.19 -4.73
CA VAL A 636 -21.99 -10.91 -4.96
C VAL A 636 -21.82 -10.25 -6.32
N ASP A 637 -20.99 -9.22 -6.36
CA ASP A 637 -20.55 -8.61 -7.61
C ASP A 637 -19.46 -9.49 -8.24
N ASP A 638 -19.85 -10.47 -9.06
CA ASP A 638 -18.89 -11.35 -9.75
C ASP A 638 -17.90 -10.58 -10.62
N SER A 639 -18.31 -9.42 -11.14
CA SER A 639 -17.44 -8.55 -11.94
C SER A 639 -16.27 -7.98 -11.13
N PHE A 640 -16.45 -7.82 -9.81
CA PHE A 640 -15.40 -7.42 -8.88
C PHE A 640 -14.28 -8.46 -8.79
N TYR A 641 -14.63 -9.75 -8.85
CA TYR A 641 -13.69 -10.87 -8.73
C TYR A 641 -13.12 -11.33 -10.07
N ALA A 642 -13.60 -10.78 -11.19
CA ALA A 642 -13.05 -11.05 -12.51
C ALA A 642 -11.61 -10.51 -12.59
N ARG A 643 -10.68 -11.35 -13.05
CA ARG A 643 -9.25 -11.02 -13.23
C ARG A 643 -8.91 -10.57 -14.65
N GLY A 644 -9.87 -10.61 -15.56
CA GLY A 644 -9.67 -10.20 -16.95
C GLY A 644 -9.50 -8.70 -17.10
N ALA A 645 -9.00 -8.28 -18.27
CA ALA A 645 -8.87 -6.88 -18.62
C ALA A 645 -10.22 -6.14 -18.55
N ARG A 646 -10.19 -4.84 -18.28
CA ARG A 646 -11.36 -3.96 -18.37
C ARG A 646 -11.36 -3.29 -19.73
N GLY A 647 -12.53 -2.91 -20.22
CA GLY A 647 -12.68 -2.22 -21.51
C GLY A 647 -13.01 -0.74 -21.35
N LEU A 648 -12.53 0.09 -22.27
CA LEU A 648 -12.82 1.52 -22.33
C LEU A 648 -13.13 1.94 -23.78
N THR A 649 -14.28 2.58 -23.99
CA THR A 649 -14.57 3.32 -25.23
C THR A 649 -14.52 4.82 -24.95
N LEU A 650 -13.67 5.54 -25.67
CA LEU A 650 -13.54 7.00 -25.62
C LEU A 650 -14.02 7.63 -26.94
N GLU A 651 -14.72 8.76 -26.84
CA GLU A 651 -14.83 9.73 -27.92
C GLU A 651 -13.66 10.73 -27.80
N VAL A 652 -12.83 10.80 -28.83
CA VAL A 652 -11.72 11.74 -28.94
C VAL A 652 -12.15 12.83 -29.91
N THR A 653 -12.37 14.04 -29.40
CA THR A 653 -12.72 15.23 -30.18
C THR A 653 -11.52 16.16 -30.25
N ARG A 654 -10.97 16.36 -31.45
CA ARG A 654 -9.92 17.37 -31.72
C ARG A 654 -10.56 18.66 -32.21
N HIS A 655 -9.97 19.79 -31.84
CA HIS A 655 -10.44 21.14 -32.16
C HIS A 655 -11.93 21.35 -31.82
N PRO A 656 -12.38 21.03 -30.59
CA PRO A 656 -13.78 21.11 -30.24
C PRO A 656 -14.32 22.54 -30.41
N GLY A 657 -15.48 22.66 -31.06
CA GLY A 657 -16.17 23.94 -31.29
C GLY A 657 -15.61 24.80 -32.42
N THR A 658 -14.69 24.29 -33.25
CA THR A 658 -14.20 24.97 -34.46
C THR A 658 -14.72 24.29 -35.73
N ASP A 659 -14.51 24.93 -36.89
CA ASP A 659 -14.82 24.33 -38.20
C ASP A 659 -13.91 23.13 -38.54
N GLU A 660 -12.84 22.92 -37.77
CA GLU A 660 -11.88 21.81 -37.90
C GLU A 660 -12.17 20.67 -36.91
N GLU A 661 -13.33 20.67 -36.24
CA GLU A 661 -13.69 19.64 -35.25
C GLU A 661 -13.67 18.24 -35.87
N GLN A 662 -12.90 17.34 -35.26
CA GLN A 662 -12.79 15.94 -35.68
C GLN A 662 -13.09 15.01 -34.52
N LYS A 663 -14.09 14.15 -34.71
CA LYS A 663 -14.47 13.13 -33.74
C LYS A 663 -14.01 11.75 -34.19
N SER A 664 -13.44 11.00 -33.26
CA SER A 664 -13.08 9.60 -33.46
C SER A 664 -13.42 8.79 -32.21
N GLN A 665 -13.73 7.51 -32.38
CA GLN A 665 -13.95 6.59 -31.27
C GLN A 665 -12.73 5.68 -31.11
N VAL A 666 -12.27 5.53 -29.88
CA VAL A 666 -11.10 4.71 -29.54
C VAL A 666 -11.52 3.66 -28.53
N ARG A 667 -11.11 2.41 -28.77
CA ARG A 667 -11.29 1.30 -27.83
C ARG A 667 -9.95 0.90 -27.23
N LEU A 668 -9.91 0.79 -25.92
CA LEU A 668 -8.76 0.37 -25.14
C LEU A 668 -9.15 -0.74 -24.16
N ALA A 669 -8.17 -1.49 -23.69
CA ALA A 669 -8.32 -2.43 -22.58
C ALA A 669 -7.24 -2.16 -21.52
N SER A 670 -7.50 -2.48 -20.25
CA SER A 670 -6.52 -2.21 -19.18
C SER A 670 -5.25 -3.08 -19.27
N SER A 671 -5.25 -4.12 -20.11
CA SER A 671 -4.09 -5.00 -20.32
C SER A 671 -3.05 -4.37 -21.26
N SER A 672 -1.77 -4.60 -20.95
CA SER A 672 -0.65 -4.30 -21.85
C SER A 672 -0.55 -5.27 -23.02
N ASP A 673 -1.28 -6.39 -23.00
CA ASP A 673 -1.28 -7.38 -24.07
C ASP A 673 -1.57 -6.68 -25.39
N TYR A 674 -0.68 -6.89 -26.36
CA TYR A 674 -0.81 -6.35 -27.71
C TYR A 674 -1.04 -4.84 -27.78
N LEU A 675 -0.50 -4.09 -26.81
CA LEU A 675 -0.69 -2.64 -26.69
C LEU A 675 -2.17 -2.23 -26.61
N ALA A 676 -3.04 -3.11 -26.11
CA ALA A 676 -4.47 -2.82 -25.99
C ALA A 676 -4.76 -1.64 -25.04
N ASN A 677 -3.83 -1.34 -24.13
CA ASN A 677 -3.90 -0.19 -23.24
C ASN A 677 -3.38 1.13 -23.83
N TRP A 678 -2.69 1.14 -24.98
CA TRP A 678 -1.97 2.32 -25.48
C TRP A 678 -2.49 2.77 -26.84
N TRP A 679 -2.87 4.03 -27.04
CA TRP A 679 -3.30 4.56 -28.34
C TRP A 679 -2.60 5.88 -28.70
N PRO A 680 -1.71 5.91 -29.70
CA PRO A 680 -1.15 7.16 -30.21
C PRO A 680 -2.16 7.88 -31.11
N SER A 681 -2.20 9.21 -31.04
CA SER A 681 -3.04 10.02 -31.91
C SER A 681 -2.52 9.99 -33.36
N PRO A 682 -3.41 10.09 -34.39
CA PRO A 682 -2.99 10.10 -35.79
C PRO A 682 -2.13 11.31 -36.22
N ASP A 683 -1.90 12.28 -35.36
CA ASP A 683 -1.02 13.43 -35.60
C ASP A 683 0.22 13.41 -34.70
N GLU A 684 0.42 12.33 -33.93
CA GLU A 684 1.54 12.13 -32.99
C GLU A 684 1.65 13.23 -31.90
N ARG A 685 0.63 14.09 -31.76
CA ARG A 685 0.63 15.15 -30.74
C ARG A 685 0.46 14.58 -29.34
N PHE A 686 -0.32 13.51 -29.19
CA PHE A 686 -0.58 12.89 -27.90
C PHE A 686 -0.75 11.38 -27.99
N ALA A 687 -0.74 10.71 -26.85
CA ALA A 687 -1.09 9.31 -26.73
C ALA A 687 -1.93 9.06 -25.46
N LEU A 688 -2.77 8.04 -25.51
CA LEU A 688 -3.65 7.64 -24.43
C LEU A 688 -3.14 6.33 -23.83
N ARG A 689 -3.11 6.23 -22.51
CA ARG A 689 -2.83 4.98 -21.81
C ARG A 689 -3.94 4.66 -20.81
N PHE A 690 -4.62 3.54 -21.01
CA PHE A 690 -5.69 3.06 -20.14
C PHE A 690 -5.22 1.92 -19.25
N PHE A 691 -5.29 2.06 -17.93
CA PHE A 691 -4.79 1.04 -17.01
C PHE A 691 -5.59 1.01 -15.71
N GLU A 692 -5.32 0.00 -14.90
CA GLU A 692 -5.84 -0.15 -13.54
C GLU A 692 -4.75 0.32 -12.56
N ASN A 693 -5.03 1.36 -11.79
CA ASN A 693 -4.03 1.96 -10.89
C ASN A 693 -3.78 1.07 -9.67
N THR A 694 -2.62 0.41 -9.64
CA THR A 694 -2.18 -0.45 -8.55
C THR A 694 -1.40 0.28 -7.45
N ARG A 695 -1.06 1.55 -7.64
CA ARG A 695 -0.10 2.28 -6.81
C ARG A 695 -0.75 3.17 -5.76
N VAL A 696 -1.86 3.84 -6.09
CA VAL A 696 -2.40 4.93 -5.26
C VAL A 696 -3.83 4.65 -4.84
N MET A 697 -4.12 4.87 -3.55
CA MET A 697 -5.50 4.92 -3.04
C MET A 697 -6.33 5.96 -3.84
N PRO A 698 -7.63 5.71 -4.06
CA PRO A 698 -8.41 4.62 -3.51
C PRO A 698 -8.23 3.31 -4.29
N PHE A 699 -8.32 2.17 -3.62
CA PHE A 699 -8.63 0.86 -4.20
C PHE A 699 -9.57 0.15 -3.23
N GLU A 700 -10.29 -0.86 -3.70
CA GLU A 700 -11.17 -1.66 -2.82
C GLU A 700 -10.68 -3.11 -2.79
N TRP A 701 -10.63 -3.69 -1.59
CA TRP A 701 -10.39 -5.11 -1.40
C TRP A 701 -11.68 -5.79 -0.96
N ARG A 702 -11.95 -6.97 -1.52
CA ARG A 702 -13.00 -7.84 -1.02
C ARG A 702 -12.51 -9.26 -0.89
N SER A 703 -12.84 -9.88 0.23
CA SER A 703 -12.58 -11.29 0.49
C SER A 703 -13.88 -11.99 0.84
N ILE A 704 -14.10 -13.20 0.35
CA ILE A 704 -15.20 -14.08 0.79
C ILE A 704 -14.61 -15.21 1.62
N LEU A 705 -15.11 -15.37 2.84
CA LEU A 705 -14.62 -16.36 3.79
C LEU A 705 -15.62 -17.51 3.96
N SER A 706 -15.19 -18.76 3.99
CA SER A 706 -16.01 -19.89 4.44
C SER A 706 -15.58 -20.37 5.82
N VAL A 707 -16.56 -20.80 6.63
CA VAL A 707 -16.30 -21.39 7.94
C VAL A 707 -16.38 -22.91 7.83
N TRP A 708 -15.43 -23.59 8.45
CA TRP A 708 -15.29 -25.04 8.44
C TRP A 708 -15.17 -25.58 9.87
N GLN A 709 -15.63 -26.80 10.06
CA GLN A 709 -15.45 -27.56 11.28
C GLN A 709 -14.75 -28.88 10.97
N ARG A 710 -13.79 -29.25 11.82
CA ARG A 710 -13.13 -30.54 11.74
C ARG A 710 -13.96 -31.59 12.47
N GLY A 711 -14.42 -32.61 11.75
CA GLY A 711 -15.14 -33.75 12.30
C GLY A 711 -14.24 -34.65 13.15
N ALA A 712 -14.84 -35.63 13.84
CA ALA A 712 -14.10 -36.56 14.71
C ALA A 712 -13.04 -37.39 13.96
N GLN A 713 -13.27 -37.65 12.68
CA GLN A 713 -12.34 -38.37 11.79
C GLN A 713 -11.26 -37.46 11.17
N GLY A 714 -11.26 -36.17 11.51
CA GLY A 714 -10.29 -35.20 11.00
C GLY A 714 -10.69 -34.50 9.70
N GLU A 715 -11.82 -34.86 9.09
CA GLU A 715 -12.33 -34.27 7.85
C GLU A 715 -12.93 -32.89 8.05
N PHE A 716 -12.77 -32.01 7.06
CA PHE A 716 -13.33 -30.66 7.10
C PHE A 716 -14.73 -30.62 6.48
N ALA A 717 -15.71 -30.20 7.26
CA ALA A 717 -17.07 -29.93 6.79
C ALA A 717 -17.34 -28.42 6.80
N GLN A 718 -17.76 -27.86 5.68
CA GLN A 718 -18.14 -26.46 5.58
C GLN A 718 -19.45 -26.23 6.36
N ILE A 719 -19.48 -25.20 7.19
CA ILE A 719 -20.70 -24.74 7.86
C ILE A 719 -21.41 -23.76 6.91
N ASP A 720 -22.64 -24.09 6.54
CA ASP A 720 -23.49 -23.18 5.77
C ASP A 720 -23.94 -22.00 6.63
N LEU A 721 -23.47 -20.80 6.29
CA LEU A 721 -23.84 -19.53 6.92
C LEU A 721 -24.72 -18.68 6.00
N GLY A 722 -25.26 -19.28 4.93
CA GLY A 722 -26.05 -18.62 3.90
C GLY A 722 -25.22 -18.06 2.74
N PRO A 723 -25.78 -17.12 1.97
CA PRO A 723 -25.19 -16.68 0.71
C PRO A 723 -23.82 -16.00 0.92
N PRO A 724 -22.91 -16.07 -0.08
CA PRO A 724 -21.55 -15.55 0.04
C PRO A 724 -21.47 -14.07 0.44
N VAL A 725 -22.44 -13.24 0.05
CA VAL A 725 -22.52 -11.82 0.44
C VAL A 725 -22.53 -11.59 1.97
N LYS A 726 -23.03 -12.54 2.76
CA LYS A 726 -23.00 -12.45 4.24
C LYS A 726 -21.64 -12.78 4.85
N ARG A 727 -20.76 -13.37 4.04
CA ARG A 727 -19.41 -13.80 4.41
C ARG A 727 -18.33 -12.99 3.68
N GLU A 728 -18.75 -12.00 2.90
CA GLU A 728 -17.87 -11.05 2.26
C GLU A 728 -17.40 -10.02 3.29
N ILE A 729 -16.10 -9.74 3.29
CA ILE A 729 -15.50 -8.65 4.05
C ILE A 729 -14.99 -7.59 3.07
N ARG A 730 -15.12 -6.34 3.47
CA ARG A 730 -14.69 -5.15 2.71
C ARG A 730 -14.04 -4.16 3.66
N VAL A 731 -13.52 -3.06 3.14
CA VAL A 731 -13.07 -1.95 4.01
C VAL A 731 -14.26 -1.44 4.83
N ASN A 732 -14.17 -1.52 6.16
CA ASN A 732 -15.22 -1.22 7.14
C ASN A 732 -16.39 -2.21 7.27
N ASP A 733 -16.49 -3.22 6.41
CA ASP A 733 -17.49 -4.28 6.52
C ASP A 733 -16.85 -5.56 7.06
N TYR A 734 -17.35 -6.04 8.20
CA TYR A 734 -16.81 -7.20 8.88
C TYR A 734 -17.72 -8.42 8.77
N PHE A 735 -17.10 -9.59 8.68
CA PHE A 735 -17.77 -10.87 8.85
C PHE A 735 -17.71 -11.28 10.33
N GLN A 736 -18.84 -11.69 10.92
CA GLN A 736 -18.88 -12.12 12.33
C GLN A 736 -19.21 -13.61 12.46
N HIS A 737 -18.46 -14.32 13.29
CA HIS A 737 -18.77 -15.70 13.65
C HIS A 737 -18.31 -16.00 15.08
N ARG A 738 -19.22 -16.53 15.93
CA ARG A 738 -18.93 -16.94 17.32
C ARG A 738 -18.18 -15.90 18.17
N GLY A 739 -18.52 -14.61 18.02
CA GLY A 739 -17.88 -13.50 18.75
C GLY A 739 -16.58 -12.99 18.14
N TYR A 740 -16.06 -13.65 17.11
CA TYR A 740 -14.95 -13.16 16.29
C TYR A 740 -15.47 -12.24 15.19
N ARG A 741 -14.67 -11.23 14.85
CA ARG A 741 -14.87 -10.31 13.73
C ARG A 741 -13.67 -10.43 12.81
N PHE A 742 -13.96 -10.52 11.52
CA PHE A 742 -12.99 -10.61 10.46
C PHE A 742 -13.13 -9.39 9.56
N PHE A 743 -12.02 -8.72 9.29
CA PHE A 743 -11.97 -7.57 8.39
C PHE A 743 -10.69 -7.59 7.58
N GLN A 744 -10.67 -6.87 6.47
CA GLN A 744 -9.48 -6.77 5.64
C GLN A 744 -8.46 -5.86 6.34
N THR A 745 -7.24 -6.35 6.57
CA THR A 745 -6.15 -5.55 7.16
C THR A 745 -5.04 -5.26 6.17
N ASN A 746 -4.68 -6.24 5.35
CA ASN A 746 -3.56 -6.12 4.43
C ASN A 746 -3.85 -6.88 3.13
N ALA A 747 -3.26 -6.45 2.03
CA ALA A 747 -3.17 -7.16 0.75
C ALA A 747 -1.88 -6.73 0.07
N ASP A 748 -1.24 -7.66 -0.64
CA ASP A 748 -0.02 -7.36 -1.40
C ASP A 748 -0.35 -7.43 -2.90
N PRO A 749 -0.24 -6.32 -3.66
CA PRO A 749 -0.47 -6.34 -5.10
C PRO A 749 0.44 -7.31 -5.86
N SER A 750 1.61 -7.65 -5.32
CA SER A 750 2.53 -8.63 -5.89
C SER A 750 2.01 -10.08 -5.73
N TYR A 751 1.08 -10.30 -4.79
CA TYR A 751 0.45 -11.59 -4.53
C TYR A 751 -1.08 -11.47 -4.61
N PRO A 752 -1.68 -11.47 -5.83
CA PRO A 752 -3.10 -11.23 -6.03
C PRO A 752 -4.02 -12.34 -5.47
N THR A 753 -3.47 -13.42 -4.94
CA THR A 753 -4.18 -14.50 -4.23
C THR A 753 -4.15 -14.33 -2.71
N TYR A 754 -3.33 -13.43 -2.18
CA TYR A 754 -3.08 -13.26 -0.76
C TYR A 754 -3.99 -12.19 -0.15
N SER A 755 -4.56 -12.52 1.02
CA SER A 755 -5.37 -11.62 1.82
C SER A 755 -4.97 -11.70 3.29
N GLY A 756 -4.62 -10.56 3.88
CA GLY A 756 -4.37 -10.41 5.30
C GLY A 756 -5.66 -10.10 6.04
N ILE A 757 -6.19 -11.09 6.76
CA ILE A 757 -7.46 -11.00 7.46
C ILE A 757 -7.22 -10.63 8.93
N GLY A 758 -7.65 -9.45 9.34
CA GLY A 758 -7.66 -9.06 10.75
C GLY A 758 -8.66 -9.91 11.52
N VAL A 759 -8.22 -10.49 12.64
CA VAL A 759 -9.03 -11.32 13.54
C VAL A 759 -9.18 -10.59 14.85
N VAL A 760 -10.41 -10.31 15.27
CA VAL A 760 -10.69 -9.68 16.57
C VAL A 760 -11.78 -10.44 17.30
N TYR A 761 -11.44 -10.98 18.47
CA TYR A 761 -12.39 -11.46 19.46
C TYR A 761 -12.48 -10.43 20.58
N ASP A 762 -13.67 -9.85 20.79
CA ASP A 762 -13.87 -8.87 21.88
C ASP A 762 -15.28 -8.99 22.49
N PRO A 763 -15.42 -9.72 23.61
CA PRO A 763 -16.71 -9.91 24.27
C PRO A 763 -17.20 -8.65 25.00
N GLY A 764 -16.35 -7.64 25.19
CA GLY A 764 -16.71 -6.40 25.87
C GLY A 764 -17.45 -5.40 24.98
N ILE A 765 -17.21 -5.41 23.66
CA ILE A 765 -17.83 -4.44 22.72
C ILE A 765 -19.37 -4.45 22.77
N PRO A 766 -20.07 -5.60 22.74
CA PRO A 766 -21.53 -5.60 22.85
C PRO A 766 -22.04 -4.89 24.12
N LEU A 767 -21.33 -5.04 25.24
CA LEU A 767 -21.68 -4.41 26.51
C LEU A 767 -21.35 -2.91 26.51
N VAL A 768 -20.25 -2.50 25.86
CA VAL A 768 -19.92 -1.08 25.62
C VAL A 768 -21.01 -0.40 24.79
N ILE A 769 -21.43 -1.02 23.68
CA ILE A 769 -22.49 -0.50 22.80
C ILE A 769 -23.82 -0.40 23.56
N PHE A 770 -24.18 -1.43 24.32
CA PHE A 770 -25.34 -1.39 25.20
C PHE A 770 -25.26 -0.24 26.20
N GLY A 771 -24.10 -0.04 26.83
CA GLY A 771 -23.85 1.07 27.76
C GLY A 771 -24.02 2.44 27.10
N MET A 772 -23.47 2.61 25.89
CA MET A 772 -23.59 3.84 25.09
C MET A 772 -25.06 4.16 24.77
N TYR A 773 -25.82 3.21 24.21
CA TYR A 773 -27.24 3.43 23.93
C TYR A 773 -28.04 3.72 25.21
N THR A 774 -27.70 3.05 26.31
CA THR A 774 -28.32 3.29 27.62
C THR A 774 -28.03 4.71 28.12
N ILE A 775 -26.80 5.22 27.95
CA ILE A 775 -26.46 6.62 28.26
C ILE A 775 -27.30 7.59 27.44
N ILE A 776 -27.44 7.35 26.13
CA ILE A 776 -28.24 8.20 25.23
C ILE A 776 -29.69 8.25 25.71
N VAL A 777 -30.31 7.08 25.95
CA VAL A 777 -31.69 6.98 26.45
C VAL A 777 -31.84 7.67 27.82
N GLY A 778 -30.90 7.45 28.73
CA GLY A 778 -30.90 8.09 30.05
C GLY A 778 -30.82 9.61 29.97
N THR A 779 -30.01 10.13 29.05
CA THR A 779 -29.85 11.56 28.78
C THR A 779 -31.12 12.16 28.20
N VAL A 780 -31.76 11.51 27.22
CA VAL A 780 -33.07 11.90 26.69
C VAL A 780 -34.14 11.93 27.79
N LEU A 781 -34.19 10.92 28.65
CA LEU A 781 -35.11 10.89 29.79
C LEU A 781 -34.85 12.04 30.76
N ALA A 782 -33.59 12.31 31.11
CA ALA A 782 -33.20 13.31 32.08
C ALA A 782 -33.43 14.75 31.61
N PHE A 783 -33.11 15.04 30.34
CA PHE A 783 -33.05 16.40 29.82
C PHE A 783 -34.20 16.76 28.87
N LEU A 784 -34.86 15.80 28.22
CA LEU A 784 -35.97 16.08 27.29
C LEU A 784 -37.32 15.69 27.90
N LEU A 785 -37.48 14.46 28.37
CA LEU A 785 -38.79 13.98 28.84
C LEU A 785 -39.14 14.44 30.26
N TRP A 786 -38.16 14.49 31.16
CA TRP A 786 -38.39 14.91 32.54
C TRP A 786 -38.87 16.38 32.67
N PRO A 787 -38.31 17.37 31.95
CA PRO A 787 -38.84 18.73 31.98
C PRO A 787 -40.29 18.84 31.49
N LEU A 788 -40.68 18.05 30.48
CA LEU A 788 -42.04 18.06 29.91
C LEU A 788 -43.09 17.46 30.85
N THR A 789 -42.69 16.49 31.68
CA THR A 789 -43.59 15.81 32.62
C THR A 789 -43.73 16.50 33.96
N ARG A 790 -42.93 17.55 34.23
CA ARG A 790 -43.16 18.41 35.40
C ARG A 790 -44.47 19.18 35.17
N PRO A 791 -45.52 18.97 35.98
CA PRO A 791 -46.69 19.82 35.90
C PRO A 791 -46.21 21.26 36.05
N ALA A 792 -46.46 22.09 35.04
CA ALA A 792 -46.14 23.50 35.05
C ALA A 792 -46.63 24.02 36.40
N ARG A 793 -45.69 24.36 37.28
CA ARG A 793 -45.99 24.82 38.63
C ARG A 793 -46.78 26.09 38.38
N ARG A 794 -48.12 26.00 38.46
CA ARG A 794 -49.03 27.14 38.28
C ARG A 794 -48.45 28.20 39.19
N THR A 795 -47.78 29.18 38.60
CA THR A 795 -47.40 30.41 39.25
C THR A 795 -48.73 31.01 39.64
N GLY A 796 -49.17 30.67 40.85
CA GLY A 796 -50.30 31.30 41.48
C GLY A 796 -50.00 32.77 41.45
N LYS A 797 -50.68 33.49 40.55
CA LYS A 797 -50.96 34.89 40.70
C LYS A 797 -51.52 35.05 42.12
N GLU A 798 -50.67 35.45 43.06
CA GLU A 798 -51.13 36.25 44.18
C GLU A 798 -51.56 37.59 43.59
N ASN A 799 -52.81 37.61 43.14
CA ASN A 799 -53.59 38.83 43.04
C ASN A 799 -54.12 39.12 44.45
N GLY A 800 -53.64 40.20 45.06
CA GLY A 800 -54.28 40.86 46.21
C GLY A 800 -53.31 41.89 46.81
N GLY A 801 -53.51 43.20 46.73
CA GLY A 801 -54.62 44.02 46.23
C GLY A 801 -54.17 45.50 46.24
N PRO A 802 -55.06 46.46 45.93
CA PRO A 802 -54.74 47.88 45.84
C PRO A 802 -54.81 48.57 47.21
N ALA A 803 -53.86 49.47 47.48
CA ALA A 803 -53.98 50.62 48.37
C ALA A 803 -53.00 51.71 47.91
#